data_AF-A0A0F9T8B8-F1
#
_entry.id   AF-A0A0F9T8B8-F1
#
_cell.length_a   1.000
_cell.length_b   1.000
_cell.length_c   1.000
_cell.angle_alpha   90.00
_cell.angle_beta   90.00
_cell.angle_gamma   90.00
#
_symmetry.space_group_name_H-M   'P 1'
#
loop_
_entity.id
_entity.type
_entity.pdbx_description
1 polymer ?
#
loop_
_entity_poly.entity_id
_entity_poly.type
_entity_poly.pdbx_seq_one_letter_code
_entity_poly.pdbx_strand_id
1 'polypeptide(L)'
;MLQPLIDQLGVSVNSIRTLGIGINPLTGGYVSPERDDKGNIIGLLQRFSDGKKYVVKDSGSKRGLVYPLNPKFTGVHYVSGAHNWERVGAEISCPICGKCDGCLVPIGNPPNPKAVVCVHISKGSAKALELGYLHILDPEGDLRHSGMGVLPETKEPIIIIEGYSDTAAAVDLGFIAVGRPSAEGGNKFLPALLRGKDVIIVGDNDAGAGKRGMESTFETLIKVCRSVIKVMPPSQYKDLRQWKNQVSLTKASFLEWVQECGESSGDPNILLDDSPSTIAKTWLDQEKTQDELPTIRCYHSQWINYDVGYYSECDKEEFRGSIYKFLDGKVYPKVGTKGEVTLVPYRPTRSKVSDIIDALSQWCPLIEDPPVWLKDVGKPNPADLIAFKNGLLDVEEYIRGRIKFYDPTPALFSFNVLPYEFNEDAWSNLWEQFYKEIFNDNEQQIELLAQWFGYNCVPDMSYEKLMLCTGRPRSGKGTVLNTLAAMLGRKQCVSTSFQTLCTEFGYQPLMGKLAVLLSDAKIPREREAKAALEKILQIVGQDPIGVRRMYLPFLPQIYPKCRFTIAMNDLPNIPDQANALEPKLNILYFGNSYEGREDLSLKRKLTNDAKEGKIINFALQGLRSLRLAQKFVVPESSTVIANQLREITTPIVSFIADCCVMEPPGTPPDKEYYVIADHLYEAWTHWCSKCGRRPGHKAQFGQWFLAAYPSAVPARIRLPDGISSRIAATKRHRIYRKIKLADWVFGEYLGVNK
;
A
#
# COMPACT_ATOMS: atom_id res chain seq x y z
N MET A 1 -51.16 44.86 -8.80
CA MET A 1 -51.40 44.89 -7.33
C MET A 1 -50.12 44.70 -6.51
N LEU A 2 -49.14 43.88 -6.93
CA LEU A 2 -47.88 43.70 -6.18
C LEU A 2 -46.80 44.78 -6.44
N GLN A 3 -46.98 45.64 -7.44
CA GLN A 3 -46.00 46.67 -7.83
C GLN A 3 -45.54 47.57 -6.66
N PRO A 4 -46.41 48.05 -5.76
CA PRO A 4 -45.95 48.89 -4.65
C PRO A 4 -45.05 48.14 -3.66
N LEU A 5 -45.22 46.82 -3.48
CA LEU A 5 -44.31 46.01 -2.66
C LEU A 5 -42.96 45.81 -3.35
N ILE A 6 -42.98 45.58 -4.67
CA ILE A 6 -41.80 45.43 -5.52
C ILE A 6 -40.94 46.69 -5.42
N ASP A 7 -41.56 47.86 -5.61
CA ASP A 7 -40.90 49.16 -5.52
C ASP A 7 -40.39 49.42 -4.10
N GLN A 8 -41.17 49.07 -3.07
CA GLN A 8 -40.77 49.22 -1.66
C GLN A 8 -39.58 48.32 -1.27
N LEU A 9 -39.50 47.10 -1.81
CA LEU A 9 -38.45 46.13 -1.47
C LEU A 9 -37.23 46.22 -2.39
N GLY A 10 -37.33 46.85 -3.57
CA GLY A 10 -36.25 46.91 -4.56
C GLY A 10 -35.92 45.53 -5.16
N VAL A 11 -36.93 44.71 -5.42
CA VAL A 11 -36.77 43.34 -5.96
C VAL A 11 -37.66 43.14 -7.17
N SER A 12 -37.33 42.20 -8.06
CA SER A 12 -38.13 41.92 -9.26
C SER A 12 -39.47 41.24 -8.97
N VAL A 13 -40.37 41.29 -9.95
CA VAL A 13 -41.64 40.52 -9.94
C VAL A 13 -41.37 39.02 -9.78
N ASN A 14 -40.26 38.52 -10.35
CA ASN A 14 -39.95 37.09 -10.36
C ASN A 14 -39.62 36.57 -8.95
N SER A 15 -38.86 37.33 -8.15
CA SER A 15 -38.52 36.92 -6.78
C SER A 15 -39.75 36.84 -5.87
N ILE A 16 -40.66 37.81 -5.98
CA ILE A 16 -41.95 37.82 -5.25
C ILE A 16 -42.82 36.62 -5.63
N ARG A 17 -42.95 36.31 -6.94
CA ARG A 17 -43.71 35.15 -7.42
C ARG A 17 -43.09 33.82 -6.98
N THR A 18 -41.77 33.72 -7.05
CA THR A 18 -41.00 32.53 -6.69
C THR A 18 -41.16 32.16 -5.21
N LEU A 19 -41.31 33.15 -4.33
CA LEU A 19 -41.60 32.93 -2.90
C LEU A 19 -43.10 32.69 -2.61
N GLY A 20 -43.98 32.85 -3.60
CA GLY A 20 -45.42 32.70 -3.46
C GLY A 20 -46.07 33.83 -2.65
N ILE A 21 -45.52 35.05 -2.71
CA ILE A 21 -46.07 36.20 -1.99
C ILE A 21 -47.32 36.72 -2.71
N GLY A 22 -48.41 36.85 -1.96
CA GLY A 22 -49.70 37.32 -2.44
C GLY A 22 -50.17 38.60 -1.75
N ILE A 23 -51.43 38.97 -2.00
CA ILE A 23 -52.12 40.09 -1.35
C ILE A 23 -53.38 39.55 -0.69
N ASN A 24 -53.63 39.97 0.55
CA ASN A 24 -54.91 39.77 1.19
C ASN A 24 -55.86 40.89 0.74
N PRO A 25 -56.90 40.59 -0.07
CA PRO A 25 -57.78 41.62 -0.63
C PRO A 25 -58.61 42.35 0.44
N LEU A 26 -58.83 41.77 1.62
CA LEU A 26 -59.64 42.36 2.69
C LEU A 26 -58.91 43.44 3.47
N THR A 27 -57.59 43.33 3.57
CA THR A 27 -56.76 44.15 4.45
C THR A 27 -55.71 44.94 3.67
N GLY A 28 -55.56 44.69 2.37
CA GLY A 28 -54.55 45.29 1.50
C GLY A 28 -53.10 44.89 1.84
N GLY A 29 -52.89 44.05 2.86
CA GLY A 29 -51.56 43.62 3.28
C GLY A 29 -51.01 42.50 2.40
N TYR A 30 -49.70 42.50 2.21
CA TYR A 30 -48.96 41.48 1.46
C TYR A 30 -48.71 40.25 2.32
N VAL A 31 -48.99 39.06 1.80
CA VAL A 31 -48.94 37.80 2.57
C VAL A 31 -47.83 36.91 2.03
N SER A 32 -46.92 36.51 2.92
CA SER A 32 -45.84 35.55 2.65
C SER A 32 -46.13 34.21 3.33
N PRO A 33 -46.11 33.09 2.60
CA PRO A 33 -46.27 31.76 3.17
C PRO A 33 -44.99 31.29 3.90
N GLU A 34 -45.14 30.93 5.17
CA GLU A 34 -44.12 30.23 5.97
C GLU A 34 -44.39 28.72 5.95
N ARG A 35 -43.35 27.91 5.72
CA ARG A 35 -43.41 26.46 5.49
C ARG A 35 -42.59 25.65 6.48
N ASP A 36 -42.91 24.37 6.64
CA ASP A 36 -42.04 23.39 7.31
C ASP A 36 -40.93 22.87 6.38
N ASP A 37 -40.15 21.89 6.83
CA ASP A 37 -39.09 21.22 6.04
C ASP A 37 -39.62 20.32 4.91
N LYS A 38 -40.95 20.09 4.85
CA LYS A 38 -41.63 19.23 3.89
C LYS A 38 -42.39 20.01 2.81
N GLY A 39 -42.31 21.33 2.82
CA GLY A 39 -43.02 22.19 1.85
C GLY A 39 -44.43 22.59 2.25
N ASN A 40 -44.95 22.14 3.40
CA ASN A 40 -46.31 22.46 3.83
C ASN A 40 -46.38 23.88 4.36
N ILE A 41 -47.38 24.66 3.94
CA ILE A 41 -47.65 25.98 4.52
C ILE A 41 -48.18 25.78 5.94
N ILE A 42 -47.42 26.24 6.92
CA ILE A 42 -47.78 26.16 8.34
C ILE A 42 -48.13 27.53 8.94
N GLY A 43 -47.86 28.62 8.22
CA GLY A 43 -48.24 29.96 8.65
C GLY A 43 -48.25 30.99 7.53
N LEU A 44 -48.97 32.08 7.78
CA LEU A 44 -49.06 33.23 6.89
C LEU A 44 -48.56 34.47 7.62
N LEU A 45 -47.52 35.09 7.07
CA LEU A 45 -46.96 36.35 7.56
C LEU A 45 -47.46 37.50 6.71
N GLN A 46 -48.16 38.44 7.31
CA GLN A 46 -48.73 39.59 6.64
C GLN A 46 -47.91 40.86 6.90
N ARG A 47 -47.61 41.64 5.84
CA ARG A 47 -46.97 42.96 5.90
C ARG A 47 -47.90 44.05 5.35
N PHE A 48 -48.01 45.14 6.09
CA PHE A 48 -48.74 46.34 5.65
C PHE A 48 -47.81 47.36 4.99
N SER A 49 -48.39 48.37 4.32
CA SER A 49 -47.64 49.44 3.66
C SER A 49 -46.75 50.24 4.61
N ASP A 50 -47.15 50.37 5.89
CA ASP A 50 -46.36 50.97 6.97
C ASP A 50 -45.14 50.13 7.43
N GLY A 51 -44.98 48.94 6.85
CA GLY A 51 -43.88 48.03 7.10
C GLY A 51 -44.05 47.10 8.30
N LYS A 52 -45.13 47.22 9.07
CA LYS A 52 -45.41 46.31 10.19
C LYS A 52 -45.75 44.92 9.68
N LYS A 53 -45.29 43.90 10.41
CA LYS A 53 -45.45 42.48 10.08
C LYS A 53 -46.24 41.80 11.20
N TYR A 54 -47.29 41.06 10.85
CA TYR A 54 -48.14 40.32 11.78
C TYR A 54 -48.40 38.91 11.26
N VAL A 55 -48.39 37.94 12.17
CA VAL A 55 -48.91 36.60 11.86
C VAL A 55 -50.43 36.67 11.81
N VAL A 56 -51.05 36.06 10.79
CA VAL A 56 -52.51 36.05 10.65
C VAL A 56 -53.14 35.21 11.76
N LYS A 57 -53.68 35.86 12.80
CA LYS A 57 -54.07 35.22 14.08
C LYS A 57 -55.23 34.22 13.97
N ASP A 58 -56.22 34.48 13.12
CA ASP A 58 -57.46 33.69 13.05
C ASP A 58 -57.36 32.43 12.17
N SER A 59 -56.14 32.00 11.83
CA SER A 59 -55.87 30.92 10.86
C SER A 59 -55.13 29.71 11.42
N GLY A 60 -54.76 29.71 12.72
CA GLY A 60 -53.89 28.67 13.30
C GLY A 60 -52.42 28.74 12.84
N SER A 61 -52.00 29.88 12.24
CA SER A 61 -50.66 30.09 11.70
C SER A 61 -49.54 29.92 12.75
N LYS A 62 -48.52 29.13 12.39
CA LYS A 62 -47.29 28.89 13.15
C LYS A 62 -46.09 29.51 12.44
N ARG A 63 -45.00 29.76 13.17
CA ARG A 63 -43.75 30.24 12.56
C ARG A 63 -43.01 29.12 11.81
N GLY A 64 -42.65 29.38 10.55
CA GLY A 64 -41.94 28.49 9.64
C GLY A 64 -40.87 29.21 8.82
N LEU A 65 -40.35 28.55 7.79
CA LEU A 65 -39.33 29.08 6.87
C LEU A 65 -39.97 29.65 5.59
N VAL A 66 -39.35 30.66 4.99
CA VAL A 66 -39.78 31.22 3.70
C VAL A 66 -38.77 30.80 2.64
N TYR A 67 -39.15 30.00 1.66
CA TYR A 67 -38.23 29.54 0.60
C TYR A 67 -38.99 29.21 -0.68
N PRO A 68 -38.32 29.21 -1.85
CA PRO A 68 -38.95 28.82 -3.10
C PRO A 68 -39.24 27.32 -3.11
N LEU A 69 -40.46 26.96 -3.51
CA LEU A 69 -40.78 25.56 -3.79
C LEU A 69 -40.26 25.20 -5.17
N ASN A 70 -39.67 24.02 -5.28
CA ASN A 70 -39.38 23.42 -6.59
C ASN A 70 -40.69 23.38 -7.40
N PRO A 71 -40.76 23.97 -8.61
CA PRO A 71 -42.00 23.99 -9.41
C PRO A 71 -42.51 22.59 -9.77
N LYS A 72 -41.61 21.60 -9.75
CA LYS A 72 -41.92 20.19 -9.98
C LYS A 72 -42.22 19.42 -8.67
N PHE A 73 -42.17 20.10 -7.52
CA PHE A 73 -42.52 19.53 -6.23
C PHE A 73 -44.04 19.52 -6.04
N THR A 74 -44.61 18.33 -6.16
CA THR A 74 -46.02 18.05 -5.87
C THR A 74 -46.16 17.66 -4.40
N GLY A 75 -46.07 18.63 -3.50
CA GLY A 75 -46.24 18.39 -2.05
C GLY A 75 -47.62 17.80 -1.72
N VAL A 76 -47.61 16.58 -1.20
CA VAL A 76 -48.64 15.69 -0.60
C VAL A 76 -50.13 16.05 -0.77
N HIS A 77 -50.86 15.12 -1.38
CA HIS A 77 -52.31 15.04 -1.44
C HIS A 77 -53.01 15.19 -0.07
N TYR A 78 -54.18 15.83 -0.10
CA TYR A 78 -55.22 15.87 0.93
C TYR A 78 -55.29 14.62 1.82
N VAL A 79 -55.27 14.80 3.15
CA VAL A 79 -55.60 13.73 4.12
C VAL A 79 -57.05 13.89 4.56
N SER A 80 -57.90 13.02 4.05
CA SER A 80 -59.05 12.49 4.79
C SER A 80 -59.06 10.97 4.59
N GLY A 81 -58.91 10.23 5.69
CA GLY A 81 -58.91 8.76 5.72
C GLY A 81 -57.59 8.11 5.31
N ALA A 82 -57.01 7.30 6.19
CA ALA A 82 -55.95 6.36 5.84
C ALA A 82 -56.42 5.46 4.69
N HIS A 83 -55.57 5.27 3.68
CA HIS A 83 -55.81 4.56 2.42
C HIS A 83 -56.99 3.58 2.46
N ASN A 84 -58.13 4.05 1.95
CA ASN A 84 -59.34 3.28 1.82
C ASN A 84 -59.11 2.21 0.73
N TRP A 85 -58.62 1.04 1.12
CA TRP A 85 -58.63 -0.16 0.29
C TRP A 85 -59.97 -0.86 0.49
N GLU A 86 -60.66 -1.21 -0.59
CA GLU A 86 -61.82 -2.10 -0.54
C GLU A 86 -61.43 -3.49 -1.01
N ARG A 87 -62.04 -4.51 -0.39
CA ARG A 87 -61.92 -5.87 -0.88
C ARG A 87 -62.70 -6.01 -2.18
N VAL A 88 -62.09 -6.71 -3.13
CA VAL A 88 -62.81 -7.21 -4.30
C VAL A 88 -63.98 -8.09 -3.84
N GLY A 89 -65.06 -8.11 -4.63
CA GLY A 89 -66.32 -8.75 -4.29
C GLY A 89 -67.12 -9.09 -5.54
N ALA A 90 -68.37 -9.53 -5.38
CA ALA A 90 -69.22 -9.96 -6.51
C ALA A 90 -69.36 -8.90 -7.63
N GLU A 91 -69.25 -7.61 -7.29
CA GLU A 91 -69.38 -6.48 -8.23
C GLU A 91 -68.05 -6.00 -8.82
N ILE A 92 -66.91 -6.33 -8.20
CA ILE A 92 -65.57 -5.82 -8.59
C ILE A 92 -64.58 -6.98 -8.51
N SER A 93 -64.13 -7.48 -9.66
CA SER A 93 -63.10 -8.52 -9.75
C SER A 93 -61.69 -7.93 -9.76
N CYS A 94 -60.72 -8.63 -9.18
CA CYS A 94 -59.31 -8.25 -9.26
C CYS A 94 -58.84 -8.23 -10.73
N PRO A 95 -58.35 -7.10 -11.28
CA PRO A 95 -57.92 -7.03 -12.69
C PRO A 95 -56.62 -7.79 -12.96
N ILE A 96 -55.89 -8.22 -11.92
CA ILE A 96 -54.68 -9.05 -12.06
C ILE A 96 -55.03 -10.54 -12.13
N CYS A 97 -55.81 -11.05 -11.19
CA CYS A 97 -56.08 -12.50 -11.08
C CYS A 97 -57.50 -12.92 -11.47
N GLY A 98 -58.38 -11.97 -11.81
CA GLY A 98 -59.76 -12.21 -12.20
C GLY A 98 -60.70 -12.66 -11.09
N LYS A 99 -60.20 -12.86 -9.86
CA LYS A 99 -61.01 -13.35 -8.73
C LYS A 99 -61.73 -12.24 -8.00
N CYS A 100 -62.88 -12.59 -7.42
CA CYS A 100 -63.76 -11.69 -6.67
C CYS A 100 -63.58 -11.81 -5.15
N ASP A 101 -62.50 -12.45 -4.69
CA ASP A 101 -62.19 -12.65 -3.27
C ASP A 101 -60.71 -12.37 -2.93
N GLY A 102 -60.47 -12.00 -1.68
CA GLY A 102 -59.13 -11.89 -1.08
C GLY A 102 -58.29 -10.65 -1.45
N CYS A 103 -58.38 -10.14 -2.68
CA CYS A 103 -57.58 -9.03 -3.19
C CYS A 103 -58.11 -7.64 -2.76
N LEU A 104 -57.28 -6.60 -2.91
CA LEU A 104 -57.63 -5.22 -2.53
C LEU A 104 -57.45 -4.25 -3.70
N VAL A 105 -58.40 -3.33 -3.86
CA VAL A 105 -58.36 -2.21 -4.82
C VAL A 105 -58.62 -0.87 -4.10
N PRO A 106 -58.22 0.28 -4.67
CA PRO A 106 -58.45 1.59 -4.05
C PRO A 106 -59.92 2.00 -4.14
N ILE A 107 -60.49 2.47 -3.03
CA ILE A 107 -61.86 3.01 -2.95
C ILE A 107 -61.99 4.25 -3.83
N GLY A 108 -63.11 4.33 -4.55
CA GLY A 108 -63.48 5.49 -5.36
C GLY A 108 -63.09 5.39 -6.84
N ASN A 109 -62.44 4.31 -7.28
CA ASN A 109 -62.25 4.03 -8.72
C ASN A 109 -62.12 2.53 -9.07
N PRO A 110 -63.13 1.69 -8.76
CA PRO A 110 -63.04 0.23 -8.98
C PRO A 110 -63.04 -0.27 -10.44
N PRO A 111 -63.56 0.44 -11.48
CA PRO A 111 -63.50 -0.07 -12.86
C PRO A 111 -62.08 -0.03 -13.47
N ASN A 112 -61.22 0.87 -12.98
CA ASN A 112 -59.85 1.03 -13.48
C ASN A 112 -58.90 1.45 -12.33
N PRO A 113 -58.57 0.52 -11.41
CA PRO A 113 -57.78 0.84 -10.24
C PRO A 113 -56.32 1.12 -10.61
N LYS A 114 -55.75 2.22 -10.10
CA LYS A 114 -54.36 2.60 -10.38
C LYS A 114 -53.32 1.62 -9.83
N ALA A 115 -53.67 0.94 -8.75
CA ALA A 115 -52.84 -0.09 -8.12
C ALA A 115 -53.74 -1.17 -7.51
N VAL A 116 -53.24 -2.40 -7.42
CA VAL A 116 -54.00 -3.55 -6.89
C VAL A 116 -53.10 -4.41 -6.02
N VAL A 117 -53.56 -4.79 -4.83
CA VAL A 117 -52.90 -5.82 -4.02
C VAL A 117 -53.53 -7.17 -4.37
N CYS A 118 -52.85 -7.93 -5.20
CA CYS A 118 -53.28 -9.25 -5.62
C CYS A 118 -52.64 -10.31 -4.72
N VAL A 119 -53.46 -11.11 -4.04
CA VAL A 119 -52.97 -12.14 -3.11
C VAL A 119 -52.56 -13.45 -3.81
N HIS A 120 -52.92 -13.61 -5.08
CA HIS A 120 -52.75 -14.87 -5.82
C HIS A 120 -51.60 -14.87 -6.85
N ILE A 121 -51.33 -13.74 -7.51
CA ILE A 121 -50.35 -13.62 -8.59
C ILE A 121 -49.26 -12.65 -8.17
N SER A 122 -48.02 -13.14 -8.11
CA SER A 122 -46.83 -12.35 -7.79
C SER A 122 -46.10 -11.81 -9.02
N LYS A 123 -46.25 -12.48 -10.17
CA LYS A 123 -45.55 -12.16 -11.43
C LYS A 123 -46.02 -10.81 -11.97
N GLY A 124 -45.09 -9.87 -12.14
CA GLY A 124 -45.38 -8.48 -12.56
C GLY A 124 -45.59 -7.50 -11.40
N SER A 125 -45.53 -7.96 -10.14
CA SER A 125 -45.71 -7.07 -8.99
C SER A 125 -44.51 -6.17 -8.76
N ALA A 126 -44.80 -4.95 -8.31
CA ALA A 126 -43.80 -3.94 -8.00
C ALA A 126 -43.27 -4.06 -6.56
N LYS A 127 -43.97 -4.78 -5.66
CA LYS A 127 -43.54 -5.06 -4.28
C LYS A 127 -44.33 -6.23 -3.66
N ALA A 128 -43.69 -7.06 -2.86
CA ALA A 128 -44.37 -7.99 -1.97
C ALA A 128 -44.77 -7.31 -0.64
N LEU A 129 -45.99 -7.56 -0.16
CA LEU A 129 -46.55 -7.07 1.10
C LEU A 129 -47.00 -8.28 1.96
N GLU A 130 -47.29 -8.07 3.24
CA GLU A 130 -47.75 -9.15 4.14
C GLU A 130 -49.07 -9.79 3.67
N LEU A 131 -49.97 -9.00 3.07
CA LEU A 131 -51.28 -9.48 2.62
C LEU A 131 -51.28 -10.00 1.17
N GLY A 132 -50.23 -9.80 0.38
CA GLY A 132 -50.19 -10.15 -1.04
C GLY A 132 -49.16 -9.36 -1.84
N TYR A 133 -49.33 -9.28 -3.15
CA TYR A 133 -48.38 -8.63 -4.06
C TYR A 133 -48.97 -7.36 -4.67
N LEU A 134 -48.28 -6.23 -4.54
CA LEU A 134 -48.71 -4.93 -5.06
C LEU A 134 -48.35 -4.80 -6.54
N HIS A 135 -49.35 -4.66 -7.39
CA HIS A 135 -49.22 -4.36 -8.81
C HIS A 135 -49.61 -2.91 -9.07
N ILE A 136 -48.81 -2.20 -9.86
CA ILE A 136 -49.09 -0.83 -10.27
C ILE A 136 -49.55 -0.90 -11.72
N LEU A 137 -50.80 -0.49 -11.97
CA LEU A 137 -51.45 -0.56 -13.28
C LEU A 137 -51.33 0.77 -14.04
N ASP A 138 -51.20 1.88 -13.30
CA ASP A 138 -50.95 3.22 -13.82
C ASP A 138 -49.65 3.76 -13.20
N PRO A 139 -48.59 4.05 -13.98
CA PRO A 139 -47.32 4.60 -13.50
C PRO A 139 -47.47 5.90 -12.69
N GLU A 140 -48.51 6.71 -12.95
CA GLU A 140 -48.79 7.93 -12.18
C GLU A 140 -49.27 7.62 -10.74
N GLY A 141 -49.59 6.37 -10.44
CA GLY A 141 -49.92 5.88 -9.10
C GLY A 141 -48.71 5.41 -8.28
N ASP A 142 -47.49 5.42 -8.81
CA ASP A 142 -46.29 4.99 -8.08
C ASP A 142 -45.76 6.08 -7.14
N LEU A 143 -46.26 6.08 -5.90
CA LEU A 143 -45.88 7.01 -4.85
C LEU A 143 -44.44 6.84 -4.33
N ARG A 144 -43.65 5.88 -4.84
CA ARG A 144 -42.23 5.72 -4.47
C ARG A 144 -41.30 6.69 -5.20
N HIS A 145 -41.77 7.30 -6.29
CA HIS A 145 -40.98 8.19 -7.14
C HIS A 145 -41.36 9.67 -7.05
N SER A 146 -41.98 10.14 -5.97
CA SER A 146 -41.97 11.58 -5.63
C SER A 146 -40.62 11.99 -5.01
N GLY A 147 -39.51 11.60 -5.66
CA GLY A 147 -38.14 11.88 -5.27
C GLY A 147 -37.63 13.22 -5.82
N MET A 148 -38.46 14.27 -5.78
CA MET A 148 -38.02 15.62 -6.12
C MET A 148 -37.90 16.41 -4.82
N GLY A 149 -36.71 16.96 -4.55
CA GLY A 149 -36.47 17.76 -3.35
C GLY A 149 -37.43 18.95 -3.25
N VAL A 150 -37.80 19.30 -2.02
CA VAL A 150 -38.66 20.45 -1.68
C VAL A 150 -38.11 21.76 -2.27
N LEU A 151 -36.78 21.92 -2.24
CA LEU A 151 -36.07 23.06 -2.84
C LEU A 151 -35.73 22.80 -4.31
N PRO A 152 -35.72 23.84 -5.17
CA PRO A 152 -35.21 23.73 -6.53
C PRO A 152 -33.77 23.21 -6.56
N GLU A 153 -33.42 22.47 -7.60
CA GLU A 153 -32.04 22.03 -7.82
C GLU A 153 -31.14 23.22 -8.14
N THR A 154 -29.95 23.25 -7.54
CA THR A 154 -28.93 24.27 -7.77
C THR A 154 -27.54 23.65 -7.65
N LYS A 155 -26.59 24.16 -8.44
CA LYS A 155 -25.16 23.86 -8.32
C LYS A 155 -24.43 24.84 -7.39
N GLU A 156 -25.10 25.90 -6.98
CA GLU A 156 -24.55 26.95 -6.13
C GLU A 156 -25.02 26.79 -4.68
N PRO A 157 -24.31 27.41 -3.72
CA PRO A 157 -24.72 27.37 -2.33
C PRO A 157 -26.10 27.99 -2.09
N ILE A 158 -26.86 27.38 -1.18
CA ILE A 158 -28.16 27.90 -0.73
C ILE A 158 -27.93 28.99 0.31
N ILE A 159 -28.59 30.14 0.14
CA ILE A 159 -28.46 31.28 1.05
C ILE A 159 -29.44 31.16 2.21
N ILE A 160 -28.94 31.18 3.44
CA ILE A 160 -29.75 31.23 4.66
C ILE A 160 -29.71 32.64 5.22
N ILE A 161 -30.86 33.27 5.39
CA ILE A 161 -30.93 34.67 5.81
C ILE A 161 -32.12 34.93 6.74
N GLU A 162 -32.01 35.95 7.59
CA GLU A 162 -33.12 36.38 8.45
C GLU A 162 -34.10 37.27 7.68
N GLY A 163 -35.40 37.00 7.83
CA GLY A 163 -36.45 37.84 7.27
C GLY A 163 -36.78 37.57 5.79
N TYR A 164 -38.07 37.59 5.48
CA TYR A 164 -38.54 37.32 4.13
C TYR A 164 -38.17 38.42 3.10
N SER A 165 -37.95 39.66 3.56
CA SER A 165 -37.54 40.79 2.70
C SER A 165 -36.17 40.52 2.08
N ASP A 166 -35.26 40.00 2.89
CA ASP A 166 -33.88 39.71 2.55
C ASP A 166 -33.78 38.38 1.81
N THR A 167 -34.69 37.46 2.12
CA THR A 167 -34.93 36.26 1.29
C THR A 167 -35.34 36.64 -0.12
N ALA A 168 -36.26 37.59 -0.29
CA ALA A 168 -36.67 38.08 -1.61
C ALA A 168 -35.49 38.73 -2.35
N ALA A 169 -34.65 39.50 -1.64
CA ALA A 169 -33.44 40.09 -2.22
C ALA A 169 -32.42 39.02 -2.68
N ALA A 170 -32.19 37.97 -1.89
CA ALA A 170 -31.31 36.85 -2.26
C ALA A 170 -31.83 36.05 -3.46
N VAL A 171 -33.15 35.81 -3.53
CA VAL A 171 -33.78 35.20 -4.72
C VAL A 171 -33.62 36.10 -5.94
N ASP A 172 -33.71 37.42 -5.77
CA ASP A 172 -33.52 38.38 -6.85
C ASP A 172 -32.09 38.45 -7.39
N LEU A 173 -31.11 38.18 -6.53
CA LEU A 173 -29.70 37.96 -6.91
C LEU A 173 -29.49 36.64 -7.66
N GLY A 174 -30.53 35.80 -7.76
CA GLY A 174 -30.51 34.52 -8.48
C GLY A 174 -30.06 33.33 -7.65
N PHE A 175 -30.08 33.43 -6.31
CA PHE A 175 -29.83 32.29 -5.43
C PHE A 175 -31.11 31.56 -5.03
N ILE A 176 -30.96 30.29 -4.65
CA ILE A 176 -31.98 29.63 -3.82
C ILE A 176 -31.77 30.09 -2.39
N ALA A 177 -32.79 30.71 -1.79
CA ALA A 177 -32.70 31.28 -0.45
C ALA A 177 -33.76 30.73 0.50
N VAL A 178 -33.36 30.53 1.76
CA VAL A 178 -34.21 30.10 2.87
C VAL A 178 -34.21 31.16 3.96
N GLY A 179 -35.35 31.82 4.08
CA GLY A 179 -35.65 32.86 5.05
C GLY A 179 -36.07 32.32 6.39
N ARG A 180 -35.40 32.78 7.45
CA ARG A 180 -35.74 32.49 8.83
C ARG A 180 -36.69 33.56 9.39
N PRO A 181 -37.65 33.16 10.23
CA PRO A 181 -38.65 34.06 10.79
C PRO A 181 -38.09 35.10 11.79
N SER A 182 -36.95 34.79 12.41
CA SER A 182 -36.15 35.63 13.31
C SER A 182 -34.79 34.96 13.55
N ALA A 183 -33.87 35.65 14.23
CA ALA A 183 -32.54 35.17 14.60
C ALA A 183 -32.50 33.75 15.21
N GLU A 184 -33.50 33.41 16.03
CA GLU A 184 -33.62 32.10 16.72
C GLU A 184 -34.76 31.23 16.16
N GLY A 185 -35.56 31.78 15.24
CA GLY A 185 -36.76 31.14 14.73
C GLY A 185 -36.47 30.24 13.52
N GLY A 186 -37.18 29.11 13.41
CA GLY A 186 -37.12 28.23 12.24
C GLY A 186 -35.94 27.25 12.19
N ASN A 187 -34.96 27.36 13.10
CA ASN A 187 -33.76 26.50 13.13
C ASN A 187 -34.06 25.00 13.18
N LYS A 188 -35.19 24.59 13.80
CA LYS A 188 -35.61 23.18 13.87
C LYS A 188 -35.92 22.53 12.50
N PHE A 189 -36.27 23.32 11.49
CA PHE A 189 -36.62 22.82 10.15
C PHE A 189 -35.40 22.74 9.21
N LEU A 190 -34.36 23.54 9.47
CA LEU A 190 -33.21 23.69 8.57
C LEU A 190 -32.41 22.37 8.38
N PRO A 191 -32.14 21.55 9.41
CA PRO A 191 -31.35 20.33 9.23
C PRO A 191 -31.97 19.28 8.31
N ALA A 192 -33.30 19.16 8.34
CA ALA A 192 -34.02 18.23 7.47
C ALA A 192 -34.06 18.74 6.02
N LEU A 193 -34.27 20.04 5.84
CA LEU A 193 -34.37 20.69 4.54
C LEU A 193 -33.03 20.76 3.78
N LEU A 194 -31.91 20.93 4.49
CA LEU A 194 -30.60 21.31 3.91
C LEU A 194 -29.52 20.23 3.98
N ARG A 195 -29.86 19.02 4.44
CA ARG A 195 -28.90 17.92 4.60
C ARG A 195 -28.12 17.66 3.30
N GLY A 196 -26.79 17.59 3.41
CA GLY A 196 -25.87 17.32 2.30
C GLY A 196 -25.74 18.44 1.26
N LYS A 197 -26.28 19.64 1.52
CA LYS A 197 -26.17 20.81 0.64
C LYS A 197 -25.01 21.71 1.04
N ASP A 198 -24.60 22.58 0.12
CA ASP A 198 -23.68 23.68 0.39
C ASP A 198 -24.50 24.92 0.75
N VAL A 199 -24.14 25.59 1.83
CA VAL A 199 -24.92 26.71 2.38
C VAL A 199 -24.03 27.89 2.77
N ILE A 200 -24.53 29.09 2.48
CA ILE A 200 -23.97 30.36 2.97
C ILE A 200 -24.99 31.01 3.89
N ILE A 201 -24.61 31.30 5.13
CA ILE A 201 -25.45 31.93 6.14
C ILE A 201 -25.06 33.41 6.22
N VAL A 202 -26.02 34.28 5.91
CA VAL A 202 -25.83 35.74 5.93
C VAL A 202 -26.47 36.29 7.20
N GLY A 203 -25.67 36.98 8.02
CA GLY A 203 -26.13 37.70 9.20
C GLY A 203 -26.59 39.13 8.90
N ASP A 204 -27.15 39.79 9.91
CA ASP A 204 -27.56 41.20 9.85
C ASP A 204 -26.74 42.04 10.84
N ASN A 205 -26.34 43.25 10.43
CA ASN A 205 -25.63 44.26 11.23
C ASN A 205 -26.60 45.01 12.18
N ASP A 206 -27.35 44.25 12.97
CA ASP A 206 -28.21 44.76 14.04
C ASP A 206 -27.47 44.77 15.38
N ALA A 207 -28.09 45.29 16.46
CA ALA A 207 -27.54 45.42 17.82
C ALA A 207 -27.20 44.07 18.51
N GLY A 208 -26.41 43.21 17.86
CA GLY A 208 -25.93 41.90 18.30
C GLY A 208 -26.88 40.72 18.04
N ALA A 209 -28.15 40.94 17.70
CA ALA A 209 -29.13 39.86 17.50
C ALA A 209 -28.88 39.08 16.19
N GLY A 210 -28.66 39.77 15.08
CA GLY A 210 -28.42 39.14 13.77
C GLY A 210 -27.16 38.27 13.73
N LYS A 211 -26.06 38.75 14.33
CA LYS A 211 -24.81 37.98 14.47
C LYS A 211 -25.00 36.70 15.29
N ARG A 212 -25.67 36.78 16.46
CA ARG A 212 -25.96 35.61 17.29
C ARG A 212 -26.84 34.59 16.57
N GLY A 213 -27.85 35.06 15.83
CA GLY A 213 -28.72 34.19 15.03
C GLY A 213 -27.98 33.47 13.90
N MET A 214 -27.04 34.16 13.24
CA MET A 214 -26.14 33.58 12.24
C MET A 214 -25.25 32.50 12.87
N GLU A 215 -24.60 32.79 14.00
CA GLU A 215 -23.75 31.84 14.73
C GLU A 215 -24.52 30.58 15.14
N SER A 216 -25.70 30.73 15.75
CA SER A 216 -26.55 29.60 16.13
C SER A 216 -26.95 28.71 14.94
N THR A 217 -27.20 29.33 13.77
CA THR A 217 -27.54 28.59 12.55
C THR A 217 -26.34 27.87 11.98
N PHE A 218 -25.16 28.50 12.03
CA PHE A 218 -23.90 27.91 11.60
C PHE A 218 -23.59 26.64 12.40
N GLU A 219 -23.71 26.70 13.73
CA GLU A 219 -23.53 25.55 14.62
C GLU A 219 -24.54 24.43 14.37
N THR A 220 -25.76 24.77 13.95
CA THR A 220 -26.80 23.79 13.62
C THR A 220 -26.52 23.08 12.30
N LEU A 221 -26.08 23.82 11.28
CA LEU A 221 -25.95 23.31 9.91
C LEU A 221 -24.62 22.62 9.63
N ILE A 222 -23.54 22.97 10.35
CA ILE A 222 -22.22 22.35 10.18
C ILE A 222 -22.25 20.82 10.36
N LYS A 223 -23.24 20.31 11.09
CA LYS A 223 -23.39 18.88 11.39
C LYS A 223 -24.06 18.07 10.29
N VAL A 224 -24.75 18.72 9.36
CA VAL A 224 -25.66 18.05 8.41
C VAL A 224 -25.47 18.48 6.97
N CYS A 225 -24.87 19.64 6.73
CA CYS A 225 -24.56 20.18 5.42
C CYS A 225 -23.16 19.73 4.95
N ARG A 226 -22.94 19.73 3.63
CA ARG A 226 -21.65 19.37 3.03
C ARG A 226 -20.61 20.48 3.21
N SER A 227 -21.04 21.74 3.10
CA SER A 227 -20.21 22.93 3.34
C SER A 227 -21.08 24.02 3.95
N VAL A 228 -20.55 24.73 4.95
CA VAL A 228 -21.21 25.87 5.58
C VAL A 228 -20.24 27.03 5.67
N ILE A 229 -20.64 28.18 5.13
CA ILE A 229 -19.92 29.45 5.26
C ILE A 229 -20.85 30.43 5.96
N LYS A 230 -20.37 31.18 6.95
CA LYS A 230 -21.09 32.31 7.54
C LYS A 230 -20.41 33.62 7.16
N VAL A 231 -21.19 34.67 6.92
CA VAL A 231 -20.67 35.96 6.46
C VAL A 231 -21.57 37.10 6.96
N MET A 232 -20.96 38.23 7.30
CA MET A 232 -21.68 39.48 7.58
C MET A 232 -21.66 40.38 6.34
N PRO A 233 -22.73 41.16 6.08
CA PRO A 233 -22.67 42.22 5.07
C PRO A 233 -21.66 43.31 5.52
N PRO A 234 -21.13 44.11 4.56
CA PRO A 234 -20.26 45.23 4.91
C PRO A 234 -20.89 46.13 5.97
N SER A 235 -20.08 46.64 6.91
CA SER A 235 -20.55 47.33 8.12
C SER A 235 -21.46 48.54 7.87
N GLN A 236 -21.35 49.17 6.70
CA GLN A 236 -22.20 50.28 6.26
C GLN A 236 -23.63 49.88 5.86
N TYR A 237 -23.92 48.59 5.69
CA TYR A 237 -25.24 48.07 5.36
C TYR A 237 -25.79 47.24 6.51
N LYS A 238 -27.06 47.46 6.83
CA LYS A 238 -27.79 46.76 7.89
C LYS A 238 -28.06 45.30 7.54
N ASP A 239 -28.62 45.07 6.35
CA ASP A 239 -29.10 43.78 5.88
C ASP A 239 -28.74 43.56 4.40
N LEU A 240 -28.89 42.33 3.88
CA LEU A 240 -28.55 42.00 2.48
C LEU A 240 -29.37 42.82 1.49
N ARG A 241 -30.65 43.07 1.78
CA ARG A 241 -31.51 43.86 0.89
C ARG A 241 -31.01 45.30 0.79
N GLN A 242 -30.62 45.93 1.90
CA GLN A 242 -30.05 47.27 1.88
C GLN A 242 -28.75 47.31 1.07
N TRP A 243 -27.88 46.32 1.28
CA TRP A 243 -26.63 46.20 0.53
C TRP A 243 -26.88 46.10 -0.98
N LYS A 244 -27.83 45.24 -1.39
CA LYS A 244 -28.21 45.01 -2.78
C LYS A 244 -28.92 46.19 -3.45
N ASN A 245 -29.61 47.03 -2.69
CA ASN A 245 -30.36 48.16 -3.26
C ASN A 245 -29.54 49.47 -3.28
N GLN A 246 -28.59 49.64 -2.36
CA GLN A 246 -27.74 50.84 -2.29
C GLN A 246 -26.49 50.74 -3.17
N VAL A 247 -26.05 49.51 -3.46
CA VAL A 247 -25.02 49.20 -4.45
C VAL A 247 -25.68 48.23 -5.41
N SER A 248 -25.48 48.35 -6.72
CA SER A 248 -26.00 47.38 -7.70
C SER A 248 -25.26 46.03 -7.57
N LEU A 249 -25.41 45.37 -6.42
CA LEU A 249 -24.74 44.14 -6.04
C LEU A 249 -25.15 43.06 -7.03
N THR A 250 -24.16 42.43 -7.62
CA THR A 250 -24.36 41.27 -8.49
C THR A 250 -24.09 39.99 -7.71
N LYS A 251 -24.59 38.88 -8.24
CA LYS A 251 -24.31 37.54 -7.73
C LYS A 251 -22.80 37.24 -7.64
N ALA A 252 -22.04 37.64 -8.65
CA ALA A 252 -20.59 37.43 -8.71
C ALA A 252 -19.87 38.22 -7.61
N SER A 253 -20.14 39.53 -7.51
CA SER A 253 -19.55 40.38 -6.46
C SER A 253 -19.95 39.96 -5.04
N PHE A 254 -21.13 39.36 -4.86
CA PHE A 254 -21.51 38.77 -3.58
C PHE A 254 -20.65 37.54 -3.25
N LEU A 255 -20.43 36.62 -4.20
CA LEU A 255 -19.59 35.45 -3.98
C LEU A 255 -18.12 35.81 -3.74
N GLU A 256 -17.60 36.83 -4.44
CA GLU A 256 -16.27 37.39 -4.17
C GLU A 256 -16.16 37.88 -2.72
N TRP A 257 -17.15 38.64 -2.23
CA TRP A 257 -17.20 39.06 -0.82
C TRP A 257 -17.25 37.88 0.15
N VAL A 258 -18.01 36.83 -0.17
CA VAL A 258 -18.06 35.61 0.66
C VAL A 258 -16.71 34.91 0.69
N GLN A 259 -15.97 34.91 -0.41
CA GLN A 259 -14.62 34.33 -0.47
C GLN A 259 -13.62 35.15 0.35
N GLU A 260 -13.72 36.48 0.35
CA GLU A 260 -12.82 37.37 1.08
C GLU A 260 -13.13 37.45 2.58
N CYS A 261 -14.42 37.49 2.95
CA CYS A 261 -14.89 37.81 4.30
C CYS A 261 -15.65 36.68 4.99
N GLY A 262 -15.88 35.54 4.32
CA GLY A 262 -16.65 34.41 4.86
C GLY A 262 -15.81 33.51 5.77
N GLU A 263 -16.41 33.05 6.87
CA GLU A 263 -15.85 32.05 7.78
C GLU A 263 -16.46 30.68 7.43
N SER A 264 -15.64 29.71 7.02
CA SER A 264 -16.11 28.36 6.63
C SER A 264 -16.02 27.33 7.77
N SER A 265 -16.75 26.23 7.64
CA SER A 265 -16.65 25.03 8.49
C SER A 265 -15.30 24.29 8.39
N GLY A 266 -14.35 24.79 7.61
CA GLY A 266 -13.00 24.23 7.47
C GLY A 266 -12.02 24.71 8.52
N ASP A 267 -12.43 24.93 9.77
CA ASP A 267 -11.44 25.10 10.84
C ASP A 267 -10.81 23.72 11.10
N PRO A 268 -9.53 23.50 10.71
CA PRO A 268 -8.87 22.21 10.94
C PRO A 268 -8.81 21.84 12.42
N ASN A 269 -9.08 22.79 13.33
CA ASN A 269 -9.10 22.55 14.76
C ASN A 269 -10.43 21.96 15.26
N ILE A 270 -11.49 21.85 14.45
CA ILE A 270 -12.78 21.28 14.89
C ILE A 270 -12.93 19.84 14.38
N LEU A 271 -12.94 18.88 15.30
CA LEU A 271 -13.26 17.47 15.05
C LEU A 271 -14.78 17.25 15.01
N LEU A 272 -15.23 16.28 14.23
CA LEU A 272 -16.66 15.98 14.03
C LEU A 272 -17.32 15.41 15.31
N ASP A 273 -16.60 14.55 16.03
CA ASP A 273 -16.94 14.00 17.34
C ASP A 273 -15.64 13.56 18.08
N ASP A 274 -15.75 12.93 19.26
CA ASP A 274 -14.61 12.39 20.01
C ASP A 274 -14.36 10.89 19.81
N SER A 275 -15.03 10.26 18.85
CA SER A 275 -14.88 8.84 18.52
C SER A 275 -13.47 8.55 17.98
N PRO A 276 -12.79 7.50 18.47
CA PRO A 276 -11.50 7.08 17.94
C PRO A 276 -11.50 6.81 16.43
N SER A 277 -12.56 6.20 15.88
CA SER A 277 -12.64 5.88 14.45
C SER A 277 -12.82 7.11 13.58
N THR A 278 -13.65 8.06 14.01
CA THR A 278 -13.85 9.34 13.30
C THR A 278 -12.56 10.14 13.27
N ILE A 279 -11.86 10.23 14.40
CA ILE A 279 -10.57 10.92 14.50
C ILE A 279 -9.50 10.23 13.67
N ALA A 280 -9.39 8.90 13.75
CA ALA A 280 -8.45 8.12 12.97
C ALA A 280 -8.66 8.36 11.47
N LYS A 281 -9.91 8.30 10.98
CA LYS A 281 -10.23 8.57 9.58
C LYS A 281 -9.92 10.02 9.18
N THR A 282 -10.28 10.98 10.03
CA THR A 282 -10.00 12.40 9.79
C THR A 282 -8.49 12.66 9.68
N TRP A 283 -7.69 12.07 10.58
CA TRP A 283 -6.24 12.17 10.54
C TRP A 283 -5.65 11.53 9.27
N LEU A 284 -6.14 10.34 8.90
CA LEU A 284 -5.74 9.68 7.66
C LEU A 284 -6.00 10.57 6.44
N ASP A 285 -7.21 11.10 6.33
CA ASP A 285 -7.63 11.89 5.16
C ASP A 285 -6.89 13.23 5.08
N GLN A 286 -6.59 13.86 6.22
CA GLN A 286 -5.93 15.18 6.27
C GLN A 286 -4.40 15.10 6.14
N GLU A 287 -3.74 14.14 6.81
CA GLU A 287 -2.27 14.13 6.93
C GLU A 287 -1.60 12.89 6.33
N LYS A 288 -2.33 11.79 6.16
CA LYS A 288 -1.75 10.49 5.83
C LYS A 288 -2.41 9.80 4.65
N THR A 289 -2.90 10.57 3.68
CA THR A 289 -3.44 10.04 2.42
C THR A 289 -2.80 10.76 1.25
N GLN A 290 -2.31 9.98 0.29
CA GLN A 290 -1.79 10.46 -0.99
C GLN A 290 -2.28 9.51 -2.08
N ASP A 291 -2.71 10.04 -3.22
CA ASP A 291 -3.27 9.26 -4.34
C ASP A 291 -4.38 8.28 -3.92
N GLU A 292 -5.23 8.72 -2.98
CA GLU A 292 -6.34 7.97 -2.37
C GLU A 292 -5.89 6.75 -1.53
N LEU A 293 -4.59 6.60 -1.29
CA LEU A 293 -4.01 5.53 -0.50
C LEU A 293 -3.45 6.08 0.81
N PRO A 294 -3.72 5.42 1.95
CA PRO A 294 -3.08 5.85 3.17
C PRO A 294 -1.56 5.61 3.13
N THR A 295 -0.79 6.59 3.59
CA THR A 295 0.68 6.56 3.60
C THR A 295 1.22 5.85 4.84
N ILE A 296 0.40 5.70 5.88
CA ILE A 296 0.67 4.82 7.03
C ILE A 296 -0.01 3.46 6.81
N ARG A 297 0.71 2.37 7.07
CA ARG A 297 0.24 0.98 6.91
C ARG A 297 0.64 0.14 8.11
N CYS A 298 -0.12 -0.91 8.40
CA CYS A 298 0.22 -1.94 9.37
C CYS A 298 0.54 -3.23 8.62
N TYR A 299 1.83 -3.54 8.49
CA TYR A 299 2.35 -4.71 7.80
C TYR A 299 2.91 -5.69 8.83
N HIS A 300 2.40 -6.92 8.88
CA HIS A 300 2.80 -7.96 9.83
C HIS A 300 2.85 -7.48 11.30
N SER A 301 1.83 -6.76 11.76
CA SER A 301 1.76 -6.18 13.12
C SER A 301 2.78 -5.08 13.43
N GLN A 302 3.33 -4.45 12.39
CA GLN A 302 4.30 -3.36 12.51
C GLN A 302 3.83 -2.17 11.66
N TRP A 303 3.89 -0.97 12.24
CA TRP A 303 3.52 0.25 11.55
C TRP A 303 4.66 0.73 10.66
N ILE A 304 4.33 1.03 9.41
CA ILE A 304 5.26 1.53 8.39
C ILE A 304 4.67 2.80 7.76
N ASN A 305 5.52 3.73 7.38
CA ASN A 305 5.14 4.97 6.71
C ASN A 305 5.84 5.07 5.36
N TYR A 306 5.08 5.51 4.37
CA TYR A 306 5.56 5.89 3.05
C TYR A 306 6.23 7.26 3.11
N ASP A 307 7.45 7.32 2.60
CA ASP A 307 8.26 8.53 2.41
C ASP A 307 8.93 8.44 1.04
N VAL A 308 8.86 9.52 0.24
CA VAL A 308 9.41 9.68 -1.12
C VAL A 308 9.87 8.36 -1.80
N GLY A 309 8.91 7.54 -2.26
CA GLY A 309 9.13 6.36 -3.10
C GLY A 309 9.32 5.01 -2.39
N TYR A 310 9.29 4.97 -1.05
CA TYR A 310 9.44 3.72 -0.29
C TYR A 310 8.72 3.77 1.05
N TYR A 311 8.49 2.59 1.62
CA TYR A 311 8.00 2.43 2.98
C TYR A 311 9.16 2.17 3.93
N SER A 312 9.05 2.67 5.16
CA SER A 312 9.98 2.36 6.23
C SER A 312 9.26 2.16 7.56
N GLU A 313 9.88 1.42 8.46
CA GLU A 313 9.39 1.25 9.83
C GLU A 313 9.18 2.60 10.51
N CYS A 314 8.03 2.77 11.16
CA CYS A 314 7.76 3.88 12.03
C CYS A 314 8.30 3.60 13.43
N ASP A 315 9.09 4.52 13.97
CA ASP A 315 9.32 4.53 15.40
C ASP A 315 7.99 4.70 16.14
N LYS A 316 7.80 3.89 17.19
CA LYS A 316 6.52 3.82 17.92
C LYS A 316 6.20 5.15 18.61
N GLU A 317 7.20 5.83 19.17
CA GLU A 317 7.00 7.08 19.88
C GLU A 317 6.82 8.24 18.90
N GLU A 318 7.55 8.25 17.77
CA GLU A 318 7.31 9.22 16.70
C GLU A 318 5.90 9.11 16.11
N PHE A 319 5.44 7.88 15.85
CA PHE A 319 4.09 7.64 15.33
C PHE A 319 3.02 8.13 16.31
N ARG A 320 3.13 7.77 17.60
CA ARG A 320 2.22 8.29 18.63
C ARG A 320 2.30 9.81 18.75
N GLY A 321 3.51 10.37 18.73
CA GLY A 321 3.77 11.80 18.77
C GLY A 321 3.08 12.56 17.64
N SER A 322 3.04 11.99 16.42
CA SER A 322 2.34 12.59 15.28
C SER A 322 0.83 12.74 15.52
N ILE A 323 0.19 11.75 16.16
CA ILE A 323 -1.22 11.80 16.52
C ILE A 323 -1.46 12.81 17.65
N TYR A 324 -0.58 12.86 18.66
CA TYR A 324 -0.65 13.89 19.70
C TYR A 324 -0.56 15.30 19.11
N LYS A 325 0.38 15.50 18.18
CA LYS A 325 0.55 16.78 17.48
C LYS A 325 -0.67 17.15 16.66
N PHE A 326 -1.26 16.19 15.96
CA PHE A 326 -2.51 16.42 15.23
C PHE A 326 -3.64 16.84 16.17
N LEU A 327 -3.78 16.20 17.33
CA LEU A 327 -4.86 16.48 18.28
C LEU A 327 -4.67 17.77 19.09
N ASP A 328 -3.49 18.39 19.05
CA ASP A 328 -3.19 19.59 19.82
C ASP A 328 -4.07 20.76 19.37
N GLY A 329 -4.63 21.48 20.34
CA GLY A 329 -5.56 22.59 20.09
C GLY A 329 -6.92 22.21 19.50
N LYS A 330 -7.19 20.93 19.20
CA LYS A 330 -8.47 20.54 18.59
C LYS A 330 -9.63 20.56 19.58
N VAL A 331 -10.83 20.90 19.09
CA VAL A 331 -12.10 20.93 19.82
C VAL A 331 -13.11 20.03 19.12
N TYR A 332 -14.17 19.58 19.82
CA TYR A 332 -15.25 18.79 19.20
C TYR A 332 -16.62 19.19 19.78
N PRO A 333 -17.73 19.00 19.03
CA PRO A 333 -19.06 19.34 19.50
C PRO A 333 -19.58 18.27 20.49
N LYS A 334 -19.94 18.71 21.69
CA LYS A 334 -20.59 17.88 22.71
C LYS A 334 -22.05 18.31 22.88
N VAL A 335 -22.96 17.34 22.78
CA VAL A 335 -24.40 17.56 22.98
C VAL A 335 -24.70 17.45 24.49
N GLY A 336 -25.19 18.54 25.08
CA GLY A 336 -25.66 18.58 26.46
C GLY A 336 -27.02 17.89 26.63
N THR A 337 -27.42 17.68 27.88
CA THR A 337 -28.68 16.97 28.23
C THR A 337 -29.95 17.66 27.74
N LYS A 338 -29.87 18.96 27.40
CA LYS A 338 -30.98 19.76 26.86
C LYS A 338 -30.94 19.94 25.34
N GLY A 339 -30.03 19.25 24.64
CA GLY A 339 -29.86 19.36 23.18
C GLY A 339 -29.00 20.54 22.71
N GLU A 340 -28.47 21.35 23.64
CA GLU A 340 -27.48 22.39 23.36
C GLU A 340 -26.14 21.78 22.93
N VAL A 341 -25.46 22.41 21.98
CA VAL A 341 -24.18 21.92 21.44
C VAL A 341 -23.10 22.88 21.92
N THR A 342 -22.07 22.36 22.57
CA THR A 342 -20.93 23.16 23.02
C THR A 342 -19.64 22.59 22.45
N LEU A 343 -18.75 23.45 21.98
CA LEU A 343 -17.40 23.02 21.58
C LEU A 343 -16.55 22.85 22.83
N VAL A 344 -16.01 21.65 23.00
CA VAL A 344 -15.13 21.34 24.13
C VAL A 344 -13.74 20.95 23.62
N PRO A 345 -12.66 21.35 24.30
CA PRO A 345 -11.32 20.92 23.95
C PRO A 345 -11.18 19.40 23.97
N TYR A 346 -10.56 18.84 22.94
CA TYR A 346 -10.16 17.45 22.93
C TYR A 346 -8.95 17.29 23.85
N ARG A 347 -9.06 16.40 24.84
CA ARG A 347 -7.96 16.08 25.77
C ARG A 347 -7.37 14.72 25.41
N PRO A 348 -6.22 14.67 24.70
CA PRO A 348 -5.61 13.41 24.30
C PRO A 348 -4.94 12.74 25.50
N THR A 349 -5.53 11.64 25.99
CA THR A 349 -4.90 10.78 26.99
C THR A 349 -4.19 9.60 26.31
N ARG A 350 -3.32 8.90 27.05
CA ARG A 350 -2.63 7.70 26.53
C ARG A 350 -3.62 6.66 25.99
N SER A 351 -4.73 6.42 26.70
CA SER A 351 -5.77 5.47 26.29
C SER A 351 -6.42 5.92 24.98
N LYS A 352 -6.90 7.17 24.91
CA LYS A 352 -7.56 7.71 23.71
C LYS A 352 -6.69 7.61 22.46
N VAL A 353 -5.40 7.93 22.57
CA VAL A 353 -4.47 7.83 21.45
C VAL A 353 -4.23 6.36 21.06
N SER A 354 -4.18 5.44 22.02
CA SER A 354 -4.13 4.00 21.71
C SER A 354 -5.39 3.54 20.99
N ASP A 355 -6.58 3.94 21.45
CA ASP A 355 -7.86 3.59 20.81
C ASP A 355 -7.92 4.12 19.36
N ILE A 356 -7.37 5.32 19.10
CA ILE A 356 -7.25 5.89 17.75
C ILE A 356 -6.31 5.04 16.88
N ILE A 357 -5.14 4.65 17.41
CA ILE A 357 -4.18 3.80 16.69
C ILE A 357 -4.80 2.44 16.37
N ASP A 358 -5.52 1.85 17.32
CA ASP A 358 -6.19 0.58 17.11
C ASP A 358 -7.28 0.72 16.04
N ALA A 359 -8.03 1.83 16.04
CA ALA A 359 -9.02 2.13 15.00
C ALA A 359 -8.44 2.30 13.59
N LEU A 360 -7.17 2.74 13.45
CA LEU A 360 -6.49 2.79 12.15
C LEU A 360 -6.38 1.41 11.48
N SER A 361 -6.45 0.33 12.25
CA SER A 361 -6.48 -1.05 11.73
C SER A 361 -7.69 -1.33 10.83
N GLN A 362 -8.68 -0.44 10.77
CA GLN A 362 -9.78 -0.55 9.82
C GLN A 362 -9.37 -0.24 8.37
N TRP A 363 -8.37 0.63 8.16
CA TRP A 363 -7.99 1.13 6.82
C TRP A 363 -6.55 0.86 6.44
N CYS A 364 -5.68 0.64 7.42
CA CYS A 364 -4.24 0.52 7.21
C CYS A 364 -3.65 -0.91 7.12
N PRO A 365 -4.37 -2.04 7.31
CA PRO A 365 -3.76 -3.36 7.17
C PRO A 365 -3.13 -3.59 5.80
N LEU A 366 -1.97 -4.25 5.80
CA LEU A 366 -1.26 -4.65 4.60
C LEU A 366 -0.78 -6.10 4.73
N ILE A 367 -1.23 -6.95 3.81
CA ILE A 367 -1.03 -8.40 3.85
C ILE A 367 -0.03 -8.87 2.79
N GLU A 368 0.04 -8.18 1.66
CA GLU A 368 0.94 -8.53 0.56
C GLU A 368 2.40 -8.26 0.94
N ASP A 369 3.32 -9.11 0.46
CA ASP A 369 4.76 -8.94 0.68
C ASP A 369 5.37 -8.03 -0.41
N PRO A 370 6.30 -7.12 -0.06
CA PRO A 370 6.94 -6.22 -1.01
C PRO A 370 8.04 -6.92 -1.83
N PRO A 371 8.34 -6.44 -3.06
CA PRO A 371 7.74 -5.27 -3.70
C PRO A 371 6.44 -5.61 -4.47
N VAL A 372 5.40 -4.81 -4.32
CA VAL A 372 4.09 -5.03 -4.97
C VAL A 372 3.35 -3.72 -5.26
N TRP A 373 2.50 -3.71 -6.28
CA TRP A 373 1.55 -2.62 -6.54
C TRP A 373 0.26 -2.85 -5.75
N LEU A 374 -0.06 -1.93 -4.83
CA LEU A 374 -1.30 -1.98 -4.02
C LEU A 374 -2.56 -1.61 -4.81
N LYS A 375 -2.39 -1.01 -5.99
CA LYS A 375 -3.46 -0.75 -6.96
C LYS A 375 -2.88 -0.89 -8.36
N ASP A 376 -3.69 -1.34 -9.31
CA ASP A 376 -3.28 -1.34 -10.71
C ASP A 376 -3.17 0.10 -11.22
N VAL A 377 -1.95 0.48 -11.57
CA VAL A 377 -1.59 1.81 -12.08
C VAL A 377 -1.07 1.75 -13.52
N GLY A 378 -1.15 0.59 -14.19
CA GLY A 378 -0.62 0.39 -15.54
C GLY A 378 0.90 0.59 -15.62
N LYS A 379 1.64 0.28 -14.55
CA LYS A 379 3.10 0.43 -14.45
C LYS A 379 3.79 -0.94 -14.60
N PRO A 380 5.10 -0.97 -14.90
CA PRO A 380 5.87 -2.21 -15.00
C PRO A 380 5.87 -3.03 -13.69
N ASN A 381 6.38 -4.26 -13.77
CA ASN A 381 6.58 -5.10 -12.59
C ASN A 381 7.44 -4.35 -11.54
N PRO A 382 7.02 -4.29 -10.26
CA PRO A 382 7.80 -3.69 -9.18
C PRO A 382 9.24 -4.20 -9.06
N ALA A 383 9.50 -5.44 -9.48
CA ALA A 383 10.85 -6.01 -9.49
C ALA A 383 11.79 -5.39 -10.54
N ASP A 384 11.23 -4.72 -11.55
CA ASP A 384 11.96 -4.05 -12.64
C ASP A 384 11.97 -2.53 -12.47
N LEU A 385 11.80 -2.06 -11.22
CA LEU A 385 11.88 -0.66 -10.85
C LEU A 385 12.97 -0.43 -9.81
N ILE A 386 13.76 0.63 -10.00
CA ILE A 386 14.72 1.10 -9.00
C ILE A 386 14.25 2.46 -8.51
N ALA A 387 13.93 2.57 -7.21
CA ALA A 387 13.55 3.83 -6.61
C ALA A 387 14.79 4.68 -6.28
N PHE A 388 14.78 5.93 -6.74
CA PHE A 388 15.71 7.00 -6.38
C PHE A 388 14.93 8.15 -5.74
N LYS A 389 15.63 9.14 -5.17
CA LYS A 389 14.97 10.32 -4.60
C LYS A 389 14.16 11.14 -5.61
N ASN A 390 14.55 11.12 -6.88
CA ASN A 390 13.90 11.85 -7.97
C ASN A 390 12.91 11.01 -8.79
N GLY A 391 12.66 9.75 -8.42
CA GLY A 391 11.64 8.93 -9.10
C GLY A 391 11.98 7.44 -9.19
N LEU A 392 11.11 6.70 -9.87
CA LEU A 392 11.23 5.27 -10.11
C LEU A 392 11.79 5.03 -11.51
N LEU A 393 13.04 4.56 -11.61
CA LEU A 393 13.67 4.21 -12.89
C LEU A 393 13.11 2.88 -13.41
N ASP A 394 12.66 2.88 -14.67
CA ASP A 394 12.27 1.70 -15.43
C ASP A 394 13.50 0.93 -15.94
N VAL A 395 13.77 -0.22 -15.35
CA VAL A 395 14.97 -1.03 -15.66
C VAL A 395 14.90 -1.60 -17.07
N GLU A 396 13.71 -2.02 -17.52
CA GLU A 396 13.51 -2.59 -18.84
C GLU A 396 13.75 -1.57 -19.95
N GLU A 397 13.27 -0.34 -19.75
CA GLU A 397 13.57 0.78 -20.65
C GLU A 397 15.06 1.13 -20.65
N TYR A 398 15.70 1.13 -19.47
CA TYR A 398 17.14 1.36 -19.35
C TYR A 398 17.97 0.32 -20.12
N ILE A 399 17.60 -0.97 -20.04
CA ILE A 399 18.26 -2.04 -20.80
C ILE A 399 18.17 -1.79 -22.32
N ARG A 400 17.04 -1.25 -22.80
CA ARG A 400 16.82 -0.84 -24.20
C ARG A 400 17.55 0.46 -24.57
N GLY A 401 18.24 1.10 -23.64
CA GLY A 401 18.98 2.34 -23.85
C GLY A 401 18.14 3.61 -23.73
N ARG A 402 16.98 3.56 -23.05
CA ARG A 402 16.13 4.72 -22.78
C ARG A 402 16.02 4.95 -21.28
N ILE A 403 16.16 6.20 -20.84
CA ILE A 403 15.92 6.55 -19.45
C ILE A 403 14.46 6.97 -19.30
N LYS A 404 13.70 6.21 -18.53
CA LYS A 404 12.30 6.49 -18.24
C LYS A 404 12.07 6.44 -16.73
N PHE A 405 11.49 7.52 -16.21
CA PHE A 405 11.11 7.64 -14.81
C PHE A 405 9.60 7.67 -14.65
N TYR A 406 9.13 7.16 -13.52
CA TYR A 406 7.78 7.36 -13.04
C TYR A 406 7.81 8.12 -11.71
N ASP A 407 6.74 8.87 -11.45
CA ASP A 407 6.59 9.57 -10.18
C ASP A 407 6.50 8.57 -9.01
N PRO A 408 7.16 8.86 -7.88
CA PRO A 408 6.98 8.09 -6.66
C PRO A 408 5.51 8.12 -6.22
N THR A 409 4.96 6.97 -5.86
CA THR A 409 3.57 6.85 -5.39
C THR A 409 3.47 5.84 -4.25
N PRO A 410 2.61 6.08 -3.23
CA PRO A 410 2.31 5.10 -2.19
C PRO A 410 1.65 3.82 -2.73
N ALA A 411 1.25 3.79 -4.00
CA ALA A 411 0.81 2.56 -4.64
C ALA A 411 1.91 1.50 -4.74
N LEU A 412 3.20 1.91 -4.80
CA LEU A 412 4.32 0.97 -4.79
C LEU A 412 4.68 0.62 -3.35
N PHE A 413 4.27 -0.54 -2.87
CA PHE A 413 4.75 -1.05 -1.60
C PHE A 413 6.13 -1.68 -1.78
N SER A 414 7.17 -0.97 -1.37
CA SER A 414 8.56 -1.43 -1.37
C SER A 414 9.33 -0.82 -0.20
N PHE A 415 10.31 -1.55 0.35
CA PHE A 415 11.25 -1.02 1.36
C PHE A 415 12.51 -0.40 0.71
N ASN A 416 12.63 -0.52 -0.61
CA ASN A 416 13.88 -0.27 -1.32
C ASN A 416 13.89 1.09 -1.99
N VAL A 417 14.91 1.90 -1.66
CA VAL A 417 15.23 3.18 -2.28
C VAL A 417 16.74 3.40 -2.22
N LEU A 418 17.31 3.93 -3.29
CA LEU A 418 18.68 4.44 -3.32
C LEU A 418 18.71 5.88 -2.80
N PRO A 419 19.64 6.23 -1.89
CA PRO A 419 19.53 7.44 -1.05
C PRO A 419 19.91 8.76 -1.76
N TYR A 420 20.02 8.76 -3.09
CA TYR A 420 20.42 9.89 -3.93
C TYR A 420 19.51 9.98 -5.17
N GLU A 421 19.62 11.09 -5.88
CA GLU A 421 18.96 11.30 -7.17
C GLU A 421 19.76 10.59 -8.27
N PHE A 422 19.07 9.99 -9.23
CA PHE A 422 19.73 9.43 -10.40
C PHE A 422 20.27 10.54 -11.31
N ASN A 423 21.53 10.42 -11.70
CA ASN A 423 22.20 11.28 -12.68
C ASN A 423 22.97 10.40 -13.67
N GLU A 424 22.63 10.48 -14.95
CA GLU A 424 23.25 9.70 -16.03
C GLU A 424 24.74 10.02 -16.21
N ASP A 425 25.16 11.24 -15.92
CA ASP A 425 26.54 11.71 -16.08
C ASP A 425 27.41 11.44 -14.84
N ALA A 426 26.84 10.91 -13.77
CA ALA A 426 27.58 10.67 -12.52
C ALA A 426 28.58 9.52 -12.69
N TRP A 427 29.87 9.82 -12.54
CA TRP A 427 30.95 8.85 -12.66
C TRP A 427 32.06 9.10 -11.63
N SER A 428 32.66 8.03 -11.12
CA SER A 428 33.81 8.10 -10.21
C SER A 428 35.07 7.57 -10.90
N ASN A 429 35.94 8.49 -11.31
CA ASN A 429 37.26 8.15 -11.83
C ASN A 429 38.11 7.40 -10.79
N LEU A 430 37.90 7.69 -9.50
CA LEU A 430 38.59 7.00 -8.41
C LEU A 430 38.14 5.53 -8.30
N TRP A 431 36.85 5.27 -8.45
CA TRP A 431 36.32 3.90 -8.48
C TRP A 431 36.88 3.12 -9.68
N GLU A 432 36.94 3.77 -10.83
CA GLU A 432 37.53 3.20 -12.05
C GLU A 432 39.00 2.82 -11.88
N GLN A 433 39.82 3.75 -11.40
CA GLN A 433 41.22 3.47 -11.09
C GLN A 433 41.34 2.31 -10.09
N PHE A 434 40.51 2.31 -9.04
CA PHE A 434 40.54 1.29 -8.01
C PHE A 434 40.21 -0.12 -8.55
N TYR A 435 39.11 -0.31 -9.30
CA TYR A 435 38.78 -1.65 -9.78
C TYR A 435 39.76 -2.15 -10.85
N LYS A 436 40.33 -1.24 -11.67
CA LYS A 436 41.38 -1.56 -12.64
C LYS A 436 42.64 -2.04 -11.93
N GLU A 437 43.03 -1.35 -10.87
CA GLU A 437 44.22 -1.69 -10.09
C GLU A 437 44.09 -3.04 -9.37
N ILE A 438 42.97 -3.33 -8.70
CA ILE A 438 42.81 -4.58 -7.93
C ILE A 438 42.70 -5.83 -8.81
N PHE A 439 42.27 -5.67 -10.07
CA PHE A 439 42.12 -6.77 -11.04
C PHE A 439 43.13 -6.74 -12.18
N ASN A 440 44.13 -5.86 -12.15
CA ASN A 440 45.14 -5.70 -13.21
C ASN A 440 44.49 -5.55 -14.60
N ASP A 441 43.47 -4.69 -14.69
CA ASP A 441 42.69 -4.42 -15.91
C ASP A 441 41.99 -5.67 -16.51
N ASN A 442 41.77 -6.74 -15.72
CA ASN A 442 41.04 -7.90 -16.20
C ASN A 442 39.55 -7.58 -16.44
N GLU A 443 39.17 -7.43 -17.71
CA GLU A 443 37.82 -7.05 -18.13
C GLU A 443 36.73 -8.01 -17.62
N GLN A 444 36.96 -9.33 -17.60
CA GLN A 444 35.97 -10.30 -17.14
C GLN A 444 35.67 -10.14 -15.64
N GLN A 445 36.70 -9.88 -14.83
CA GLN A 445 36.52 -9.64 -13.39
C GLN A 445 35.81 -8.31 -13.11
N ILE A 446 36.15 -7.27 -13.87
CA ILE A 446 35.50 -5.96 -13.78
C ILE A 446 34.03 -6.05 -14.19
N GLU A 447 33.73 -6.78 -15.27
CA GLU A 447 32.37 -7.02 -15.72
C GLU A 447 31.57 -7.84 -14.69
N LEU A 448 32.14 -8.91 -14.11
CA LEU A 448 31.49 -9.66 -13.03
C LEU A 448 31.18 -8.76 -11.82
N LEU A 449 32.12 -7.88 -11.45
CA LEU A 449 31.91 -6.91 -10.38
C LEU A 449 30.77 -5.94 -10.72
N ALA A 450 30.74 -5.39 -11.93
CA ALA A 450 29.69 -4.50 -12.40
C ALA A 450 28.32 -5.19 -12.40
N GLN A 451 28.23 -6.39 -12.98
CA GLN A 451 27.02 -7.22 -12.99
C GLN A 451 26.52 -7.48 -11.57
N TRP A 452 27.43 -7.78 -10.63
CA TRP A 452 27.06 -7.99 -9.24
C TRP A 452 26.53 -6.74 -8.56
N PHE A 453 27.17 -5.59 -8.77
CA PHE A 453 26.71 -4.30 -8.26
C PHE A 453 25.32 -3.96 -8.80
N GLY A 454 25.12 -4.09 -10.10
CA GLY A 454 23.85 -3.86 -10.77
C GLY A 454 22.74 -4.80 -10.31
N TYR A 455 23.05 -6.09 -10.17
CA TYR A 455 22.11 -7.07 -9.67
C TYR A 455 21.60 -6.67 -8.28
N ASN A 456 22.47 -6.23 -7.36
CA ASN A 456 22.04 -5.80 -6.03
C ASN A 456 21.15 -4.54 -6.01
N CYS A 457 20.89 -3.86 -7.14
CA CYS A 457 19.98 -2.70 -7.20
C CYS A 457 18.51 -3.10 -7.37
N VAL A 458 18.20 -4.33 -7.80
CA VAL A 458 16.83 -4.79 -8.09
C VAL A 458 16.43 -5.96 -7.19
N PRO A 459 15.17 -6.13 -6.77
CA PRO A 459 14.75 -7.23 -5.90
C PRO A 459 14.45 -8.55 -6.66
N ASP A 460 15.11 -8.77 -7.80
CA ASP A 460 15.03 -10.01 -8.58
C ASP A 460 15.97 -11.09 -8.01
N MET A 461 15.49 -12.33 -7.83
CA MET A 461 16.30 -13.45 -7.34
C MET A 461 16.43 -14.58 -8.38
N SER A 462 15.96 -14.40 -9.61
CA SER A 462 15.83 -15.42 -10.66
C SER A 462 17.14 -16.12 -11.05
N TYR A 463 18.30 -15.48 -10.88
CA TYR A 463 19.59 -16.09 -11.20
C TYR A 463 20.12 -17.04 -10.11
N GLU A 464 19.53 -17.01 -8.91
CA GLU A 464 19.94 -17.84 -7.76
C GLU A 464 21.45 -17.80 -7.46
N LYS A 465 22.04 -16.60 -7.49
CA LYS A 465 23.47 -16.39 -7.25
C LYS A 465 23.78 -15.71 -5.91
N LEU A 466 24.88 -16.12 -5.30
CA LEU A 466 25.61 -15.41 -4.26
C LEU A 466 27.05 -15.11 -4.73
N MET A 467 27.72 -14.13 -4.11
CA MET A 467 29.09 -13.75 -4.44
C MET A 467 30.07 -14.15 -3.34
N LEU A 468 31.18 -14.76 -3.74
CA LEU A 468 32.33 -15.07 -2.91
C LEU A 468 33.53 -14.24 -3.35
N CYS A 469 33.92 -13.27 -2.53
CA CYS A 469 35.15 -12.50 -2.69
C CYS A 469 36.26 -13.21 -1.90
N THR A 470 37.27 -13.73 -2.59
CA THR A 470 38.39 -14.47 -1.98
C THR A 470 39.75 -13.98 -2.49
N GLY A 471 40.81 -14.16 -1.70
CA GLY A 471 42.15 -13.73 -2.04
C GLY A 471 42.94 -13.21 -0.84
N ARG A 472 44.13 -12.64 -1.08
CA ARG A 472 45.08 -12.25 -0.03
C ARG A 472 44.50 -11.22 0.96
N PRO A 473 44.97 -11.13 2.21
CA PRO A 473 44.67 -10.01 3.09
C PRO A 473 45.06 -8.68 2.44
N ARG A 474 44.40 -7.57 2.84
CA ARG A 474 44.67 -6.22 2.31
C ARG A 474 44.60 -6.11 0.78
N SER A 475 43.73 -6.90 0.13
CA SER A 475 43.58 -6.93 -1.34
C SER A 475 42.46 -6.04 -1.91
N GLY A 476 41.72 -5.32 -1.06
CA GLY A 476 40.61 -4.45 -1.50
C GLY A 476 39.20 -5.04 -1.33
N LYS A 477 39.05 -6.32 -0.93
CA LYS A 477 37.75 -6.97 -0.67
C LYS A 477 36.83 -6.13 0.22
N GLY A 478 37.35 -5.71 1.39
CA GLY A 478 36.59 -4.89 2.33
C GLY A 478 36.24 -3.51 1.79
N THR A 479 37.05 -2.95 0.88
CA THR A 479 36.73 -1.68 0.22
C THR A 479 35.56 -1.87 -0.74
N VAL A 480 35.57 -2.91 -1.57
CA VAL A 480 34.45 -3.26 -2.47
C VAL A 480 33.13 -3.42 -1.71
N LEU A 481 33.10 -4.21 -0.63
CA LEU A 481 31.88 -4.42 0.17
C LEU A 481 31.37 -3.11 0.81
N ASN A 482 32.28 -2.27 1.31
CA ASN A 482 31.90 -0.97 1.88
C ASN A 482 31.34 -0.02 0.81
N THR A 483 31.93 -0.01 -0.38
CA THR A 483 31.45 0.79 -1.51
C THR A 483 30.07 0.32 -1.98
N LEU A 484 29.84 -0.99 -2.11
CA LEU A 484 28.52 -1.55 -2.43
C LEU A 484 27.46 -1.12 -1.41
N ALA A 485 27.77 -1.24 -0.10
CA ALA A 485 26.87 -0.84 0.97
C ALA A 485 26.54 0.67 0.95
N ALA A 486 27.53 1.49 0.60
CA ALA A 486 27.37 2.94 0.50
C ALA A 486 26.55 3.35 -0.73
N MET A 487 26.77 2.67 -1.87
CA MET A 487 26.03 2.89 -3.12
C MET A 487 24.56 2.51 -2.98
N LEU A 488 24.25 1.36 -2.37
CA LEU A 488 22.86 0.95 -2.14
C LEU A 488 22.19 1.80 -1.04
N GLY A 489 23.00 2.36 -0.13
CA GLY A 489 22.53 2.98 1.09
C GLY A 489 22.43 1.95 2.22
N ARG A 490 22.89 2.35 3.42
CA ARG A 490 22.98 1.43 4.58
C ARG A 490 21.65 0.82 4.99
N LYS A 491 20.52 1.50 4.74
CA LYS A 491 19.18 0.96 5.01
C LYS A 491 18.81 -0.21 4.09
N GLN A 492 19.43 -0.34 2.92
CA GLN A 492 19.19 -1.41 1.95
C GLN A 492 20.07 -2.65 2.17
N CYS A 493 21.00 -2.58 3.13
CA CYS A 493 21.99 -3.60 3.39
C CYS A 493 21.91 -4.13 4.82
N VAL A 494 22.37 -5.36 5.04
CA VAL A 494 22.66 -5.91 6.35
C VAL A 494 24.09 -6.40 6.39
N SER A 495 24.84 -5.98 7.40
CA SER A 495 26.13 -6.59 7.72
C SER A 495 25.90 -7.64 8.81
N THR A 496 26.30 -8.88 8.56
CA THR A 496 26.07 -10.00 9.48
C THR A 496 27.25 -10.98 9.48
N SER A 497 27.12 -12.05 10.27
CA SER A 497 28.07 -13.15 10.34
C SER A 497 27.33 -14.49 10.22
N PHE A 498 28.06 -15.56 9.89
CA PHE A 498 27.49 -16.93 9.92
C PHE A 498 26.90 -17.27 11.29
N GLN A 499 27.55 -16.85 12.38
CA GLN A 499 27.08 -17.10 13.74
C GLN A 499 25.74 -16.40 14.01
N THR A 500 25.59 -15.14 13.57
CA THR A 500 24.35 -14.37 13.72
C THR A 500 23.20 -15.00 12.95
N LEU A 501 23.45 -15.51 11.74
CA LEU A 501 22.43 -16.21 10.94
C LEU A 501 21.93 -17.49 11.61
N CYS A 502 22.74 -18.14 12.44
CA CYS A 502 22.33 -19.31 13.23
C CYS A 502 21.47 -18.97 14.46
N THR A 503 21.32 -17.69 14.81
CA THR A 503 20.52 -17.28 15.97
C THR A 503 19.02 -17.22 15.66
N GLU A 504 18.21 -17.25 16.71
CA GLU A 504 16.75 -17.23 16.62
C GLU A 504 16.20 -16.00 15.86
N PHE A 505 16.85 -14.84 15.99
CA PHE A 505 16.45 -13.58 15.35
C PHE A 505 17.33 -13.20 14.15
N GLY A 506 18.20 -14.10 13.68
CA GLY A 506 19.20 -13.82 12.65
C GLY A 506 18.62 -13.38 11.29
N TYR A 507 17.37 -13.74 11.01
CA TYR A 507 16.69 -13.45 9.74
C TYR A 507 15.83 -12.20 9.75
N GLN A 508 15.41 -11.72 10.92
CA GLN A 508 14.59 -10.49 11.03
C GLN A 508 15.21 -9.29 10.30
N PRO A 509 16.53 -9.04 10.39
CA PRO A 509 17.16 -7.91 9.70
C PRO A 509 17.12 -8.03 8.16
N LEU A 510 16.99 -9.24 7.61
CA LEU A 510 17.05 -9.49 6.17
C LEU A 510 15.79 -9.04 5.42
N MET A 511 14.68 -8.85 6.13
CA MET A 511 13.41 -8.45 5.53
C MET A 511 13.53 -7.10 4.83
N GLY A 512 13.10 -7.05 3.56
CA GLY A 512 13.13 -5.83 2.74
C GLY A 512 14.52 -5.32 2.38
N LYS A 513 15.57 -6.13 2.51
CA LYS A 513 16.95 -5.75 2.13
C LYS A 513 17.32 -6.27 0.75
N LEU A 514 18.22 -5.56 0.07
CA LEU A 514 18.76 -5.97 -1.23
C LEU A 514 20.07 -6.74 -1.10
N ALA A 515 20.91 -6.38 -0.13
CA ALA A 515 22.24 -6.96 0.04
C ALA A 515 22.53 -7.42 1.48
N VAL A 516 23.14 -8.59 1.60
CA VAL A 516 23.66 -9.15 2.86
C VAL A 516 25.17 -9.29 2.73
N LEU A 517 25.90 -8.64 3.62
CA LEU A 517 27.36 -8.56 3.58
C LEU A 517 27.93 -9.35 4.75
N LEU A 518 28.68 -10.41 4.43
CA LEU A 518 29.45 -11.17 5.39
C LEU A 518 30.91 -10.75 5.25
N SER A 519 31.25 -9.66 5.92
CA SER A 519 32.60 -9.12 5.95
C SER A 519 33.44 -9.85 6.99
N ASP A 520 34.64 -10.29 6.60
CA ASP A 520 35.63 -10.85 7.53
C ASP A 520 35.09 -12.09 8.28
N ALA A 521 34.45 -12.98 7.52
CA ALA A 521 33.96 -14.25 8.07
C ALA A 521 35.14 -15.09 8.55
N LYS A 522 35.48 -14.99 9.84
CA LYS A 522 36.31 -15.99 10.53
C LYS A 522 35.62 -17.33 10.33
N ILE A 523 36.41 -18.37 10.00
CA ILE A 523 35.90 -19.72 9.79
C ILE A 523 35.10 -20.12 11.04
N PRO A 524 33.76 -20.24 10.94
CA PRO A 524 32.95 -20.66 12.07
C PRO A 524 33.33 -22.09 12.44
N ARG A 525 32.91 -22.56 13.63
CA ARG A 525 32.94 -24.01 13.89
C ARG A 525 32.20 -24.70 12.75
N GLU A 526 32.75 -25.81 12.23
CA GLU A 526 32.25 -26.50 11.03
C GLU A 526 30.72 -26.69 11.02
N ARG A 527 30.15 -27.05 12.18
CA ARG A 527 28.69 -27.22 12.37
C ARG A 527 27.88 -25.94 12.18
N GLU A 528 28.37 -24.80 12.65
CA GLU A 528 27.70 -23.50 12.53
C GLU A 528 27.79 -22.97 11.09
N ALA A 529 28.96 -23.12 10.47
CA ALA A 529 29.15 -22.77 9.06
C ALA A 529 28.18 -23.56 8.16
N LYS A 530 28.05 -24.87 8.41
CA LYS A 530 27.13 -25.74 7.67
C LYS A 530 25.68 -25.31 7.82
N ALA A 531 25.21 -25.06 9.05
CA ALA A 531 23.83 -24.66 9.30
C ALA A 531 23.49 -23.28 8.68
N ALA A 532 24.39 -22.31 8.80
CA ALA A 532 24.20 -20.99 8.20
C ALA A 532 24.21 -21.08 6.66
N LEU A 533 25.11 -21.86 6.07
CA LEU A 533 25.19 -22.02 4.62
C LEU A 533 23.93 -22.68 4.04
N GLU A 534 23.40 -23.71 4.70
CA GLU A 534 22.14 -24.35 4.29
C GLU A 534 21.00 -23.32 4.21
N LYS A 535 20.94 -22.41 5.18
CA LYS A 535 19.93 -21.34 5.23
C LYS A 535 20.15 -20.27 4.17
N ILE A 536 21.41 -19.90 3.91
CA ILE A 536 21.76 -19.02 2.79
C ILE A 536 21.31 -19.64 1.47
N LEU A 537 21.58 -20.93 1.24
CA LEU A 537 21.21 -21.63 0.01
C LEU A 537 19.69 -21.77 -0.17
N GLN A 538 18.93 -21.93 0.93
CA GLN A 538 17.46 -21.85 0.92
C GLN A 538 16.98 -20.47 0.45
N ILE A 539 17.51 -19.39 1.01
CA ILE A 539 17.14 -18.02 0.61
C ILE A 539 17.53 -17.74 -0.85
N VAL A 540 18.74 -18.13 -1.26
CA VAL A 540 19.22 -17.96 -2.64
C VAL A 540 18.39 -18.80 -3.63
N GLY A 541 17.92 -19.97 -3.21
CA GLY A 541 16.97 -20.82 -3.95
C GLY A 541 15.53 -20.36 -3.91
N GLN A 542 15.22 -19.23 -3.27
CA GLN A 542 13.87 -18.68 -3.13
C GLN A 542 12.90 -19.59 -2.36
N ASP A 543 13.41 -20.42 -1.45
CA ASP A 543 12.59 -21.16 -0.49
C ASP A 543 12.08 -20.23 0.62
N PRO A 544 10.83 -20.41 1.10
CA PRO A 544 10.33 -19.62 2.21
C PRO A 544 11.06 -19.95 3.51
N ILE A 545 11.36 -18.93 4.29
CA ILE A 545 11.93 -19.08 5.63
C ILE A 545 10.99 -18.55 6.71
N GLY A 546 11.02 -19.20 7.87
CA GLY A 546 10.37 -18.69 9.07
C GLY A 546 11.21 -17.61 9.74
N VAL A 547 10.60 -16.48 10.07
CA VAL A 547 11.26 -15.33 10.71
C VAL A 547 10.63 -15.07 12.09
N ARG A 548 11.40 -15.31 13.15
CA ARG A 548 11.04 -14.82 14.48
C ARG A 548 11.46 -13.36 14.62
N ARG A 549 10.59 -12.60 15.29
CA ARG A 549 10.74 -11.16 15.46
C ARG A 549 10.58 -10.82 16.92
N MET A 550 11.48 -10.00 17.45
CA MET A 550 11.47 -9.66 18.86
C MET A 550 10.17 -8.92 19.22
N TYR A 551 9.44 -9.41 20.23
CA TYR A 551 8.14 -8.88 20.68
C TYR A 551 7.02 -8.83 19.63
N LEU A 552 7.17 -9.54 18.50
CA LEU A 552 6.21 -9.56 17.41
C LEU A 552 5.85 -11.01 17.01
N PRO A 553 4.70 -11.24 16.35
CA PRO A 553 4.32 -12.57 15.88
C PRO A 553 5.37 -13.21 14.96
N PHE A 554 5.53 -14.53 15.07
CA PHE A 554 6.34 -15.33 14.16
C PHE A 554 5.73 -15.31 12.75
N LEU A 555 6.57 -15.08 11.75
CA LEU A 555 6.19 -15.15 10.34
C LEU A 555 6.63 -16.51 9.78
N PRO A 556 5.71 -17.41 9.41
CA PRO A 556 6.07 -18.77 9.03
C PRO A 556 6.67 -18.88 7.62
N GLN A 557 6.31 -17.98 6.72
CA GLN A 557 6.71 -18.01 5.32
C GLN A 557 7.06 -16.61 4.85
N ILE A 558 8.35 -16.34 4.67
CA ILE A 558 8.87 -15.10 4.11
C ILE A 558 9.86 -15.45 3.01
N TYR A 559 9.86 -14.65 1.93
CA TYR A 559 10.76 -14.78 0.79
C TYR A 559 11.70 -13.58 0.70
N PRO A 560 12.82 -13.55 1.44
CA PRO A 560 13.76 -12.44 1.36
C PRO A 560 14.32 -12.28 -0.05
N LYS A 561 14.34 -11.04 -0.55
CA LYS A 561 14.85 -10.69 -1.89
C LYS A 561 16.30 -10.16 -1.87
N CYS A 562 17.09 -10.63 -0.90
CA CYS A 562 18.44 -10.15 -0.64
C CYS A 562 19.52 -11.09 -1.21
N ARG A 563 20.61 -10.56 -1.76
CA ARG A 563 21.78 -11.35 -2.19
C ARG A 563 22.87 -11.39 -1.13
N PHE A 564 23.55 -12.53 -1.03
CA PHE A 564 24.67 -12.71 -0.13
C PHE A 564 26.00 -12.39 -0.85
N THR A 565 26.79 -11.50 -0.24
CA THR A 565 28.19 -11.23 -0.61
C THR A 565 29.08 -11.61 0.55
N ILE A 566 29.91 -12.64 0.36
CA ILE A 566 30.77 -13.19 1.39
C ILE A 566 32.21 -12.83 1.06
N ALA A 567 32.91 -12.19 2.00
CA ALA A 567 34.33 -11.90 1.89
C ALA A 567 35.12 -12.74 2.90
N MET A 568 36.03 -13.57 2.38
CA MET A 568 36.93 -14.40 3.18
C MET A 568 38.33 -14.44 2.56
N ASN A 569 39.33 -14.83 3.34
CA ASN A 569 40.71 -14.97 2.85
C ASN A 569 40.97 -16.39 2.34
N ASP A 570 40.48 -17.39 3.06
CA ASP A 570 40.62 -18.80 2.74
C ASP A 570 39.28 -19.38 2.30
N LEU A 571 39.31 -20.34 1.38
CA LEU A 571 38.10 -21.01 0.91
C LEU A 571 37.45 -21.82 2.05
N PRO A 572 36.11 -21.84 2.13
CA PRO A 572 35.43 -22.56 3.19
C PRO A 572 35.47 -24.06 2.90
N ASN A 573 35.94 -24.86 3.86
CA ASN A 573 35.88 -26.32 3.76
C ASN A 573 34.53 -26.82 4.29
N ILE A 574 33.55 -27.00 3.39
CA ILE A 574 32.20 -27.48 3.73
C ILE A 574 31.81 -28.65 2.81
N PRO A 575 32.23 -29.89 3.14
CA PRO A 575 32.15 -31.02 2.22
C PRO A 575 30.73 -31.40 1.77
N ASP A 576 29.76 -31.36 2.69
CA ASP A 576 28.40 -31.88 2.42
C ASP A 576 27.53 -30.97 1.54
N GLN A 577 27.92 -29.70 1.33
CA GLN A 577 27.11 -28.68 0.64
C GLN A 577 27.74 -28.22 -0.68
N ALA A 578 28.93 -28.70 -1.04
CA ALA A 578 29.71 -28.17 -2.16
C ALA A 578 28.99 -28.27 -3.51
N ASN A 579 28.35 -29.41 -3.78
CA ASN A 579 27.61 -29.62 -5.04
C ASN A 579 26.38 -28.69 -5.17
N ALA A 580 25.77 -28.29 -4.05
CA ALA A 580 24.64 -27.36 -4.06
C ALA A 580 25.10 -25.89 -4.07
N LEU A 581 26.26 -25.62 -3.51
CA LEU A 581 26.87 -24.30 -3.41
C LEU A 581 27.48 -23.84 -4.74
N GLU A 582 28.26 -24.72 -5.39
CA GLU A 582 29.03 -24.41 -6.59
C GLU A 582 28.19 -23.75 -7.73
N PRO A 583 27.04 -24.31 -8.17
CA PRO A 583 26.27 -23.70 -9.24
C PRO A 583 25.67 -22.35 -8.86
N LYS A 584 25.57 -22.03 -7.56
CA LYS A 584 25.02 -20.77 -7.04
C LYS A 584 26.11 -19.73 -6.75
N LEU A 585 27.39 -20.09 -6.87
CA LEU A 585 28.50 -19.17 -6.61
C LEU A 585 28.87 -18.35 -7.86
N ASN A 586 29.01 -17.06 -7.66
CA ASN A 586 29.91 -16.20 -8.40
C ASN A 586 31.17 -16.02 -7.56
N ILE A 587 32.35 -16.27 -8.12
CA ILE A 587 33.63 -16.14 -7.41
C ILE A 587 34.38 -14.96 -7.98
N LEU A 588 34.85 -14.05 -7.13
CA LEU A 588 35.69 -12.93 -7.51
C LEU A 588 37.03 -13.03 -6.77
N TYR A 589 38.10 -13.27 -7.52
CA TYR A 589 39.44 -13.48 -6.98
C TYR A 589 40.25 -12.19 -6.90
N PHE A 590 40.81 -11.90 -5.72
CA PHE A 590 41.63 -10.73 -5.44
C PHE A 590 43.09 -11.17 -5.24
N GLY A 591 43.84 -11.27 -6.34
CA GLY A 591 45.23 -11.75 -6.34
C GLY A 591 46.26 -10.77 -5.78
N ASN A 592 45.97 -9.46 -5.87
CA ASN A 592 46.87 -8.41 -5.42
C ASN A 592 46.86 -8.25 -3.89
N SER A 593 47.99 -7.84 -3.30
CA SER A 593 48.06 -7.39 -1.91
C SER A 593 48.68 -6.00 -1.85
N TYR A 594 48.14 -5.16 -0.95
CA TYR A 594 48.60 -3.79 -0.70
C TYR A 594 49.14 -3.61 0.71
N GLU A 595 49.41 -4.70 1.41
CA GLU A 595 50.02 -4.67 2.75
C GLU A 595 51.32 -3.86 2.74
N GLY A 596 51.42 -2.88 3.65
CA GLY A 596 52.55 -1.96 3.77
C GLY A 596 52.52 -0.77 2.80
N ARG A 597 51.57 -0.73 1.86
CA ARG A 597 51.38 0.35 0.87
C ARG A 597 49.92 0.82 0.78
N GLU A 598 49.14 0.63 1.85
CA GLU A 598 47.72 0.94 1.83
C GLU A 598 47.44 2.45 1.81
N ASP A 599 46.58 2.91 0.89
CA ASP A 599 45.93 4.21 1.04
C ASP A 599 44.76 4.10 2.05
N LEU A 600 45.03 4.51 3.30
CA LEU A 600 44.04 4.50 4.38
C LEU A 600 42.85 5.45 4.13
N SER A 601 43.01 6.44 3.24
CA SER A 601 41.96 7.41 2.89
C SER A 601 41.02 6.91 1.79
N LEU A 602 41.45 5.92 1.00
CA LEU A 602 40.75 5.43 -0.19
C LEU A 602 39.32 4.97 0.13
N LYS A 603 39.16 4.17 1.19
CA LYS A 603 37.83 3.66 1.60
C LYS A 603 36.85 4.81 1.88
N ARG A 604 37.32 5.87 2.55
CA ARG A 604 36.49 7.05 2.86
C ARG A 604 36.12 7.80 1.58
N LYS A 605 37.08 8.04 0.69
CA LYS A 605 36.86 8.75 -0.59
C LYS A 605 35.83 8.01 -1.45
N LEU A 606 36.02 6.70 -1.65
CA LEU A 606 35.07 5.86 -2.41
C LEU A 606 33.69 5.79 -1.77
N THR A 607 33.61 5.75 -0.44
CA THR A 607 32.32 5.80 0.27
C THR A 607 31.58 7.11 -0.01
N ASN A 608 32.29 8.24 -0.12
CA ASN A 608 31.68 9.52 -0.44
C ASN A 608 31.18 9.56 -1.89
N ASP A 609 32.00 9.13 -2.85
CA ASP A 609 31.58 9.01 -4.25
C ASP A 609 30.35 8.10 -4.41
N ALA A 610 30.30 6.98 -3.67
CA ALA A 610 29.16 6.07 -3.66
C ALA A 610 27.88 6.73 -3.10
N LYS A 611 27.98 7.52 -2.03
CA LYS A 611 26.85 8.24 -1.42
C LYS A 611 26.33 9.37 -2.30
N GLU A 612 27.18 9.94 -3.14
CA GLU A 612 26.84 10.95 -4.14
C GLU A 612 26.26 10.32 -5.43
N GLY A 613 26.13 8.99 -5.49
CA GLY A 613 25.58 8.28 -6.64
C GLY A 613 26.55 8.05 -7.80
N LYS A 614 27.83 8.41 -7.68
CA LYS A 614 28.82 8.32 -8.79
C LYS A 614 29.19 6.91 -9.23
N ILE A 615 28.69 5.89 -8.54
CA ILE A 615 28.96 4.47 -8.83
C ILE A 615 27.72 3.80 -9.45
N ILE A 616 26.56 4.46 -9.45
CA ILE A 616 25.32 3.84 -9.93
C ILE A 616 25.39 3.47 -11.40
N ASN A 617 26.01 4.31 -12.24
CA ASN A 617 26.10 4.04 -13.68
C ASN A 617 27.00 2.83 -13.98
N PHE A 618 28.06 2.61 -13.21
CA PHE A 618 28.86 1.37 -13.27
C PHE A 618 27.99 0.14 -12.93
N ALA A 619 27.15 0.24 -11.89
CA ALA A 619 26.24 -0.83 -11.51
C ALA A 619 25.18 -1.08 -12.59
N LEU A 620 24.53 -0.04 -13.12
CA LEU A 620 23.48 -0.17 -14.12
C LEU A 620 23.98 -0.69 -15.46
N GLN A 621 25.18 -0.29 -15.89
CA GLN A 621 25.86 -0.88 -17.06
C GLN A 621 26.07 -2.39 -16.85
N GLY A 622 26.48 -2.80 -15.65
CA GLY A 622 26.58 -4.20 -15.27
C GLY A 622 25.23 -4.92 -15.27
N LEU A 623 24.18 -4.32 -14.72
CA LEU A 623 22.83 -4.88 -14.76
C LEU A 623 22.34 -5.09 -16.20
N ARG A 624 22.59 -4.12 -17.08
CA ARG A 624 22.29 -4.22 -18.51
C ARG A 624 23.05 -5.36 -19.17
N SER A 625 24.37 -5.48 -18.93
CA SER A 625 25.16 -6.61 -19.43
C SER A 625 24.57 -7.95 -18.95
N LEU A 626 24.28 -8.09 -17.65
CA LEU A 626 23.70 -9.31 -17.08
C LEU A 626 22.36 -9.68 -17.72
N ARG A 627 21.46 -8.71 -17.86
CA ARG A 627 20.11 -8.92 -18.45
C ARG A 627 20.17 -9.25 -19.93
N LEU A 628 21.11 -8.71 -20.69
CA LEU A 628 21.30 -9.09 -22.09
C LEU A 628 21.92 -10.48 -22.24
N ALA A 629 22.89 -10.81 -21.39
CA ALA A 629 23.57 -12.11 -21.43
C ALA A 629 22.74 -13.26 -20.82
N GLN A 630 21.77 -12.95 -19.95
CA GLN A 630 20.98 -13.90 -19.16
C GLN A 630 21.82 -14.84 -18.28
N LYS A 631 23.09 -14.51 -18.05
CA LYS A 631 24.02 -15.23 -17.18
C LYS A 631 25.15 -14.30 -16.74
N PHE A 632 25.71 -14.59 -15.57
CA PHE A 632 26.92 -13.91 -15.12
C PHE A 632 28.12 -14.31 -15.98
N VAL A 633 29.01 -13.35 -16.20
CA VAL A 633 30.33 -13.65 -16.77
C VAL A 633 31.13 -14.49 -15.76
N VAL A 634 31.89 -15.46 -16.25
CA VAL A 634 32.73 -16.33 -15.42
C VAL A 634 34.19 -16.08 -15.79
N PRO A 635 34.92 -15.30 -14.97
CA PRO A 635 36.35 -15.08 -15.18
C PRO A 635 37.15 -16.37 -15.15
N GLU A 636 38.25 -16.43 -15.90
CA GLU A 636 39.18 -17.56 -15.86
C GLU A 636 39.71 -17.83 -14.44
N SER A 637 40.06 -16.76 -13.71
CA SER A 637 40.50 -16.85 -12.31
C SER A 637 39.43 -17.48 -11.39
N SER A 638 38.15 -17.23 -11.65
CA SER A 638 37.03 -17.84 -10.92
C SER A 638 36.96 -19.35 -11.15
N THR A 639 37.26 -19.81 -12.36
CA THR A 639 37.26 -21.25 -12.71
C THR A 639 38.36 -22.00 -11.96
N VAL A 640 39.56 -21.41 -11.86
CA VAL A 640 40.68 -21.99 -11.10
C VAL A 640 40.29 -22.15 -9.63
N ILE A 641 39.72 -21.10 -9.02
CA ILE A 641 39.29 -21.13 -7.62
C ILE A 641 38.11 -22.07 -7.39
N ALA A 642 37.17 -22.17 -8.33
CA ALA A 642 36.06 -23.13 -8.26
C ALA A 642 36.58 -24.57 -8.24
N ASN A 643 37.56 -24.91 -9.08
CA ASN A 643 38.19 -26.23 -9.07
C ASN A 643 38.90 -26.51 -7.74
N GLN A 644 39.65 -25.54 -7.19
CA GLN A 644 40.26 -25.67 -5.85
C GLN A 644 39.22 -25.88 -4.76
N LEU A 645 38.10 -25.16 -4.80
CA LEU A 645 36.99 -25.36 -3.87
C LEU A 645 36.43 -26.78 -3.98
N ARG A 646 36.25 -27.29 -5.20
CA ARG A 646 35.76 -28.65 -5.45
C ARG A 646 36.72 -29.71 -4.90
N GLU A 647 38.03 -29.52 -5.07
CA GLU A 647 39.06 -30.40 -4.51
C GLU A 647 39.05 -30.42 -2.98
N ILE A 648 38.99 -29.24 -2.33
CA ILE A 648 38.98 -29.13 -0.86
C ILE A 648 37.74 -29.80 -0.26
N THR A 649 36.59 -29.59 -0.91
CA THR A 649 35.28 -29.99 -0.42
C THR A 649 34.89 -31.42 -0.79
N THR A 650 35.53 -32.02 -1.79
CA THR A 650 35.20 -33.38 -2.25
C THR A 650 36.40 -34.30 -2.05
N PRO A 651 36.60 -34.87 -0.85
CA PRO A 651 37.82 -35.63 -0.56
C PRO A 651 37.93 -36.89 -1.42
N ILE A 652 36.79 -37.42 -1.92
CA ILE A 652 36.79 -38.55 -2.85
C ILE A 652 37.45 -38.21 -4.20
N VAL A 653 37.35 -36.96 -4.67
CA VAL A 653 38.01 -36.52 -5.91
C VAL A 653 39.52 -36.48 -5.71
N SER A 654 39.99 -35.92 -4.60
CA SER A 654 41.42 -35.93 -4.25
C SER A 654 41.95 -37.36 -4.09
N PHE A 655 41.21 -38.25 -3.42
CA PHE A 655 41.59 -39.66 -3.32
C PHE A 655 41.70 -40.35 -4.68
N ILE A 656 40.77 -40.08 -5.61
CA ILE A 656 40.83 -40.63 -6.96
C ILE A 656 42.08 -40.11 -7.69
N ALA A 657 42.37 -38.81 -7.58
CA ALA A 657 43.54 -38.20 -8.20
C ALA A 657 44.87 -38.74 -7.61
N ASP A 658 44.94 -38.91 -6.29
CA ASP A 658 46.16 -39.35 -5.60
C ASP A 658 46.40 -40.86 -5.76
N CYS A 659 45.35 -41.66 -5.56
CA CYS A 659 45.47 -43.10 -5.34
C CYS A 659 44.96 -43.97 -6.50
N CYS A 660 44.34 -43.41 -7.53
CA CYS A 660 43.77 -44.18 -8.62
C CYS A 660 44.39 -43.83 -9.99
N VAL A 661 44.38 -44.80 -10.90
CA VAL A 661 44.77 -44.65 -12.30
C VAL A 661 43.58 -44.98 -13.18
N MET A 662 43.16 -44.01 -13.98
CA MET A 662 42.05 -44.17 -14.94
C MET A 662 42.50 -45.00 -16.15
N GLU A 663 41.58 -45.79 -16.71
CA GLU A 663 41.84 -46.56 -17.92
C GLU A 663 41.99 -45.64 -19.15
N PRO A 664 43.10 -45.72 -19.91
CA PRO A 664 43.26 -44.96 -21.14
C PRO A 664 42.24 -45.37 -22.23
N PRO A 665 41.76 -44.43 -23.06
CA PRO A 665 40.93 -44.75 -24.21
C PRO A 665 41.63 -45.79 -25.13
N GLY A 666 40.90 -46.83 -25.52
CA GLY A 666 41.41 -47.88 -26.42
C GLY A 666 42.20 -49.00 -25.72
N THR A 667 42.08 -49.14 -24.40
CA THR A 667 42.70 -50.25 -23.65
C THR A 667 42.13 -51.60 -24.13
N PRO A 668 42.98 -52.58 -24.49
CA PRO A 668 42.55 -53.90 -24.94
C PRO A 668 41.73 -54.65 -23.86
N PRO A 669 40.76 -55.50 -24.25
CA PRO A 669 39.90 -56.23 -23.29
C PRO A 669 40.67 -57.12 -22.30
N ASP A 670 41.83 -57.63 -22.68
CA ASP A 670 42.72 -58.45 -21.84
C ASP A 670 43.50 -57.63 -20.79
N LYS A 671 43.46 -56.29 -20.89
CA LYS A 671 44.13 -55.35 -19.99
C LYS A 671 43.16 -54.39 -19.31
N GLU A 672 41.88 -54.76 -19.22
CA GLU A 672 40.84 -53.96 -18.54
C GLU A 672 41.28 -53.59 -17.12
N TYR A 673 41.21 -52.30 -16.79
CA TYR A 673 41.49 -51.82 -15.45
C TYR A 673 40.26 -52.06 -14.57
N TYR A 674 40.47 -52.71 -13.44
CA TYR A 674 39.45 -52.82 -12.42
C TYR A 674 40.07 -52.72 -11.03
N VAL A 675 39.23 -52.32 -10.07
CA VAL A 675 39.57 -52.31 -8.66
C VAL A 675 38.49 -53.03 -7.87
N ILE A 676 38.92 -53.85 -6.90
CA ILE A 676 38.03 -54.50 -5.95
C ILE A 676 37.47 -53.44 -5.00
N ALA A 677 36.15 -53.37 -4.88
CA ALA A 677 35.48 -52.34 -4.08
C ALA A 677 35.93 -52.34 -2.61
N ASP A 678 36.34 -53.50 -2.10
CA ASP A 678 36.86 -53.69 -0.74
C ASP A 678 38.24 -53.06 -0.57
N HIS A 679 39.17 -53.34 -1.50
CA HIS A 679 40.50 -52.73 -1.52
C HIS A 679 40.43 -51.22 -1.74
N LEU A 680 39.52 -50.78 -2.62
CA LEU A 680 39.32 -49.36 -2.87
C LEU A 680 38.85 -48.63 -1.60
N TYR A 681 37.91 -49.23 -0.85
CA TYR A 681 37.46 -48.67 0.42
C TYR A 681 38.53 -48.73 1.51
N GLU A 682 39.33 -49.80 1.57
CA GLU A 682 40.45 -49.92 2.52
C GLU A 682 41.52 -48.85 2.24
N ALA A 683 41.91 -48.68 0.99
CA ALA A 683 42.80 -47.60 0.56
C ALA A 683 42.23 -46.21 0.92
N TRP A 684 40.92 -46.01 0.72
CA TRP A 684 40.22 -44.80 1.14
C TRP A 684 40.27 -44.57 2.66
N THR A 685 40.06 -45.61 3.48
CA THR A 685 40.14 -45.49 4.94
C THR A 685 41.54 -45.10 5.40
N HIS A 686 42.57 -45.65 4.77
CA HIS A 686 43.95 -45.32 5.05
C HIS A 686 44.30 -43.89 4.62
N TRP A 687 43.94 -43.52 3.38
CA TRP A 687 44.12 -42.17 2.86
C TRP A 687 43.42 -41.12 3.74
N CYS A 688 42.18 -41.37 4.13
CA CYS A 688 41.45 -40.52 5.07
C CYS A 688 42.20 -40.36 6.40
N SER A 689 42.71 -41.46 6.97
CA SER A 689 43.49 -41.41 8.20
C SER A 689 44.77 -40.58 8.05
N LYS A 690 45.53 -40.73 6.94
CA LYS A 690 46.72 -39.92 6.65
C LYS A 690 46.38 -38.43 6.49
N CYS A 691 45.22 -38.12 5.89
CA CYS A 691 44.75 -36.75 5.70
C CYS A 691 43.98 -36.17 6.89
N GLY A 692 43.88 -36.89 8.03
CA GLY A 692 43.14 -36.44 9.22
C GLY A 692 41.62 -36.37 9.04
N ARG A 693 41.05 -37.13 8.09
CA ARG A 693 39.63 -37.16 7.72
C ARG A 693 38.95 -38.45 8.22
N ARG A 694 37.63 -38.41 8.36
CA ARG A 694 36.81 -39.59 8.70
C ARG A 694 36.29 -40.26 7.43
N PRO A 695 36.49 -41.57 7.23
CA PRO A 695 36.15 -42.25 5.97
C PRO A 695 34.66 -42.56 5.78
N GLY A 696 33.83 -42.43 6.83
CA GLY A 696 32.39 -42.75 6.76
C GLY A 696 32.13 -44.26 6.65
N HIS A 697 30.96 -44.63 6.10
CA HIS A 697 30.58 -46.03 5.86
C HIS A 697 30.81 -46.45 4.41
N LYS A 698 31.18 -47.72 4.20
CA LYS A 698 31.49 -48.30 2.88
C LYS A 698 30.40 -48.14 1.82
N ALA A 699 29.13 -48.26 2.21
CA ALA A 699 28.00 -48.08 1.29
C ALA A 699 27.92 -46.65 0.76
N GLN A 700 28.12 -45.67 1.65
CA GLN A 700 28.12 -44.25 1.33
C GLN A 700 29.34 -43.88 0.48
N PHE A 701 30.52 -44.40 0.80
CA PHE A 701 31.72 -44.28 -0.03
C PHE A 701 31.48 -44.74 -1.47
N GLY A 702 30.85 -45.89 -1.68
CA GLY A 702 30.56 -46.40 -3.02
C GLY A 702 29.66 -45.47 -3.84
N GLN A 703 28.71 -44.80 -3.20
CA GLN A 703 27.87 -43.78 -3.87
C GLN A 703 28.69 -42.54 -4.23
N TRP A 704 29.50 -42.03 -3.30
CA TRP A 704 30.37 -40.86 -3.54
C TRP A 704 31.38 -41.13 -4.65
N PHE A 705 31.99 -42.31 -4.67
CA PHE A 705 32.95 -42.70 -5.70
C PHE A 705 32.32 -42.73 -7.08
N LEU A 706 31.13 -43.34 -7.23
CA LEU A 706 30.41 -43.37 -8.50
C LEU A 706 29.90 -41.98 -8.93
N ALA A 707 29.56 -41.11 -7.97
CA ALA A 707 29.20 -39.73 -8.28
C ALA A 707 30.41 -38.92 -8.77
N ALA A 708 31.59 -39.12 -8.17
CA ALA A 708 32.83 -38.45 -8.54
C ALA A 708 33.45 -39.00 -9.85
N TYR A 709 33.25 -40.29 -10.14
CA TYR A 709 33.73 -40.93 -11.36
C TYR A 709 32.63 -41.81 -11.99
N PRO A 710 31.65 -41.20 -12.69
CA PRO A 710 30.51 -41.92 -13.29
C PRO A 710 30.92 -42.95 -14.36
N SER A 711 32.10 -42.80 -14.95
CA SER A 711 32.68 -43.74 -15.92
C SER A 711 33.03 -45.10 -15.30
N ALA A 712 33.15 -45.22 -13.97
CA ALA A 712 33.33 -46.50 -13.31
C ALA A 712 32.05 -47.34 -13.40
N VAL A 713 32.14 -48.50 -14.05
CA VAL A 713 31.01 -49.43 -14.16
C VAL A 713 31.08 -50.45 -13.02
N PRO A 714 30.09 -50.51 -12.12
CA PRO A 714 30.05 -51.52 -11.07
C PRO A 714 29.76 -52.91 -11.68
N ALA A 715 30.57 -53.90 -11.33
CA ALA A 715 30.38 -55.28 -11.79
C ALA A 715 30.67 -56.28 -10.66
N ARG A 716 30.37 -57.57 -10.91
CA ARG A 716 30.76 -58.67 -10.04
C ARG A 716 31.53 -59.72 -10.84
N ILE A 717 32.74 -60.03 -10.42
CA ILE A 717 33.59 -61.03 -11.08
C ILE A 717 34.02 -62.12 -10.09
N ARG A 718 34.35 -63.31 -10.61
CA ARG A 718 35.16 -64.29 -9.87
C ARG A 718 36.62 -64.02 -10.21
N LEU A 719 37.47 -63.97 -9.20
CA LEU A 719 38.90 -63.78 -9.39
C LEU A 719 39.54 -65.14 -9.69
N PRO A 720 40.52 -65.21 -10.60
CA PRO A 720 41.34 -66.40 -10.80
C PRO A 720 42.00 -66.89 -9.50
N ASP A 721 42.16 -68.21 -9.37
CA ASP A 721 42.82 -68.82 -8.21
C ASP A 721 44.27 -68.31 -8.07
N GLY A 722 44.66 -67.92 -6.85
CA GLY A 722 46.05 -67.55 -6.52
C GLY A 722 46.41 -66.06 -6.59
N ILE A 723 45.47 -65.15 -6.88
CA ILE A 723 45.75 -63.70 -7.02
C ILE A 723 46.00 -62.98 -5.69
N SER A 724 45.46 -63.44 -4.56
CA SER A 724 45.72 -62.82 -3.25
C SER A 724 45.48 -63.78 -2.10
N SER A 725 46.36 -63.78 -1.10
CA SER A 725 46.21 -64.56 0.15
C SER A 725 45.05 -64.08 1.03
N ARG A 726 44.53 -62.87 0.78
CA ARG A 726 43.43 -62.25 1.55
C ARG A 726 42.05 -62.42 0.90
N ILE A 727 41.99 -62.95 -0.33
CA ILE A 727 40.75 -62.98 -1.11
C ILE A 727 40.41 -64.41 -1.52
N ALA A 728 39.27 -64.92 -1.03
CA ALA A 728 38.78 -66.24 -1.43
C ALA A 728 38.35 -66.25 -2.91
N ALA A 729 39.01 -67.08 -3.72
CA ALA A 729 38.75 -67.23 -5.16
C ALA A 729 37.36 -67.84 -5.47
N THR A 730 36.75 -68.54 -4.51
CA THR A 730 35.42 -69.15 -4.64
C THR A 730 34.26 -68.15 -4.61
N LYS A 731 34.47 -66.90 -4.19
CA LYS A 731 33.42 -65.88 -4.02
C LYS A 731 33.41 -64.85 -5.16
N ARG A 732 32.22 -64.38 -5.54
CA ARG A 732 32.09 -63.23 -6.46
C ARG A 732 32.37 -61.93 -5.69
N HIS A 733 33.31 -61.13 -6.20
CA HIS A 733 33.71 -59.85 -5.62
C HIS A 733 33.11 -58.69 -6.39
N ARG A 734 32.73 -57.63 -5.67
CA ARG A 734 32.26 -56.38 -6.30
C ARG A 734 33.49 -55.61 -6.78
N ILE A 735 33.47 -55.17 -8.03
CA ILE A 735 34.53 -54.38 -8.65
C ILE A 735 33.97 -53.10 -9.27
N TYR A 736 34.86 -52.14 -9.49
CA TYR A 736 34.63 -51.00 -10.38
C TYR A 736 35.58 -51.12 -11.57
N ARG A 737 35.04 -51.08 -12.78
CA ARG A 737 35.79 -51.15 -14.05
C ARG A 737 36.28 -49.77 -14.49
N LYS A 738 37.21 -49.74 -15.44
CA LYS A 738 37.85 -48.55 -16.04
C LYS A 738 38.72 -47.74 -15.07
N ILE A 739 39.13 -48.34 -13.96
CA ILE A 739 39.92 -47.70 -12.92
C ILE A 739 40.63 -48.76 -12.08
N LYS A 740 41.88 -48.49 -11.70
CA LYS A 740 42.65 -49.31 -10.77
C LYS A 740 43.30 -48.43 -9.70
N LEU A 741 43.74 -49.03 -8.58
CA LEU A 741 44.62 -48.32 -7.64
C LEU A 741 46.01 -48.16 -8.26
N ALA A 742 46.69 -47.07 -7.92
CA ALA A 742 48.09 -46.87 -8.30
C ALA A 742 48.99 -47.91 -7.61
N ASP A 743 50.06 -48.33 -8.28
CA ASP A 743 50.88 -49.47 -7.83
C ASP A 743 51.47 -49.26 -6.43
N TRP A 744 51.82 -48.02 -6.07
CA TRP A 744 52.34 -47.65 -4.75
C TRP A 744 51.32 -47.85 -3.62
N VAL A 745 50.02 -47.73 -3.91
CA VAL A 745 48.93 -47.85 -2.92
C VAL A 745 48.81 -49.26 -2.37
N PHE A 746 49.09 -50.27 -3.20
CA PHE A 746 49.05 -51.67 -2.77
C PHE A 746 50.10 -51.95 -1.69
N GLY A 747 51.32 -51.44 -1.88
CA GLY A 747 52.40 -51.57 -0.90
C GLY A 747 52.16 -50.74 0.36
N GLU A 748 51.85 -49.45 0.18
CA GLU A 748 51.78 -48.53 1.31
C GLU A 748 50.48 -48.63 2.12
N TYR A 749 49.32 -48.77 1.48
CA TYR A 749 48.03 -48.68 2.18
C TYR A 749 47.42 -50.05 2.45
N LEU A 750 47.63 -51.01 1.55
CA LEU A 750 47.04 -52.36 1.67
C LEU A 750 48.03 -53.39 2.25
N GLY A 751 49.33 -53.08 2.26
CA GLY A 751 50.38 -53.95 2.78
C GLY A 751 50.53 -55.26 2.01
N VAL A 752 50.31 -55.22 0.69
CA VAL A 752 50.37 -56.39 -0.21
C VAL A 752 51.17 -56.07 -1.48
N ASN A 753 51.86 -57.08 -2.03
CA ASN A 753 52.51 -56.98 -3.33
C ASN A 753 51.51 -57.42 -4.43
N LYS A 754 51.29 -56.51 -5.39
CA LYS A 754 50.47 -56.55 -6.62
C LYS A 754 49.47 -57.71 -6.81
#